data_AF-A0A2V8PIV5-F1
#
_entry.id   AF-A0A2V8PIV5-F1
#
_cell.length_a   1.000
_cell.length_b   1.000
_cell.length_c   1.000
_cell.angle_alpha   90.00
_cell.angle_beta   90.00
_cell.angle_gamma   90.00
#
_symmetry.space_group_name_H-M   'P 1'
#
loop_
_entity.id
_entity.type
_entity.pdbx_description
1 polymer ?
#
loop_
_entity_poly.entity_id
_entity_poly.type
_entity_poly.pdbx_seq_one_letter_code
_entity_poly.pdbx_strand_id
1 'polypeptide(L)'
;EWQQLKARAISKTTEPPNIGARTGFPEATELPSSHLRNDIAQWTSQTLTASASTTATSLIPVRVSASRADDLVVLDRADRKMLVIAPRSIDSRPDASDSKLPAQTNSVASFEVDGAPVAMLPMRLDSDALTDLVVLKGDTVAPAIALTTPPKSSTRVEPIQPEAFLFSNPDQITIVDSSAPPTPSKPYPSTISVSGLNGKLTKVRVGLNNLSHPRPSDIDILLVGPGGQSVLLMSDAGGGNAVNNVYLAFDDDANTSVPNSSGISSGTYKPTDINDGSVDFFPAPAPQPPFANALRVFTSSPNGIWSLYVVDDQVGNGGTITGGWSLSLLTDTSPPQSPPILVNNTNDSGPGSLRQAIIDANLNVGADTINFNIYPGGPQTITPASALPEITEALTIDATTQPGFTGRPIIEIDGTNTGPFSGGVTGVLNVNGGNSVIRGLVINRYNNSAIAILKNGSNIIEGNFIGTDIGGTVSKGVALTEGISIDTANNVVGGTTAAARNLISGIAEGVIFTTYYSDPATLNLVQGNFIGTDVTGTKQIANSHAGVSTRSAPGSPNNTIGGATPGARNLISGNTTTGVDIVYSGSPGTLVQGNFIGTDITGTKSLANSDGVEVDAPNSTVGGTSTAARNLLSGNTFQGILIRDTLSTGNL
;
A
#
# COMPACT_ATOMS: atom_id res chain seq x y z
N GLU A 1 19.94 43.43 22.68
CA GLU A 1 18.54 43.01 22.43
C GLU A 1 18.14 41.69 23.12
N TRP A 2 18.96 40.62 23.11
CA TRP A 2 18.65 39.37 23.84
C TRP A 2 18.42 39.52 25.36
N GLN A 3 19.21 40.37 26.03
CA GLN A 3 19.03 40.69 27.46
C GLN A 3 17.74 41.47 27.75
N GLN A 4 17.25 42.27 26.79
CA GLN A 4 15.98 43.02 26.93
C GLN A 4 14.75 42.13 26.68
N LEU A 5 14.87 41.10 25.83
CA LEU A 5 13.85 40.07 25.65
C LEU A 5 13.73 39.16 26.89
N LYS A 6 14.87 38.85 27.56
CA LYS A 6 14.90 38.09 28.81
C LYS A 6 14.22 38.84 29.98
N ALA A 7 14.39 40.16 30.06
CA ALA A 7 13.74 40.99 31.08
C ALA A 7 12.21 41.11 30.89
N ARG A 8 11.72 41.16 29.64
CA ARG A 8 10.28 41.18 29.32
C ARG A 8 9.57 39.84 29.55
N ALA A 9 10.29 38.71 29.49
CA ALA A 9 9.73 37.39 29.77
C ALA A 9 9.60 37.11 31.27
N ILE A 10 10.48 37.69 32.10
CA ILE A 10 10.45 37.53 33.57
C ILE A 10 9.38 38.45 34.22
N SER A 11 9.03 39.58 33.59
CA SER A 11 8.04 40.51 34.16
C SER A 11 6.57 40.18 33.83
N LYS A 12 6.27 39.03 33.21
CA LYS A 12 4.90 38.59 32.89
C LYS A 12 4.39 37.41 33.73
N THR A 13 5.19 36.91 34.66
CA THR A 13 4.83 35.75 35.52
C THR A 13 4.43 36.13 36.94
N THR A 14 4.32 37.42 37.27
CA THR A 14 3.95 37.90 38.61
C THR A 14 2.94 39.04 38.55
N GLU A 15 1.72 38.76 38.10
CA GLU A 15 0.52 39.47 38.57
C GLU A 15 -0.76 38.70 38.17
N PRO A 16 -1.63 38.31 39.11
CA PRO A 16 -2.93 37.71 38.78
C PRO A 16 -3.93 38.81 38.37
N PRO A 17 -4.66 38.67 37.25
CA PRO A 17 -5.81 39.52 36.99
C PRO A 17 -6.89 39.25 38.04
N ASN A 18 -7.29 40.34 38.68
CA ASN A 18 -8.26 40.41 39.75
C ASN A 18 -9.66 39.92 39.32
N ILE A 19 -10.36 39.33 40.29
CA ILE A 19 -11.68 38.69 40.19
C ILE A 19 -12.77 39.69 39.79
N GLY A 20 -13.68 39.27 38.89
CA GLY A 20 -15.03 39.80 38.75
C GLY A 20 -16.04 38.67 38.99
N ALA A 21 -16.65 38.66 40.17
CA ALA A 21 -17.43 37.57 40.74
C ALA A 21 -18.79 37.29 40.05
N ARG A 22 -19.18 36.02 39.97
CA ARG A 22 -20.53 35.56 40.35
C ARG A 22 -20.53 34.07 40.72
N THR A 23 -21.26 33.79 41.79
CA THR A 23 -21.15 32.68 42.74
C THR A 23 -22.12 31.53 42.44
N GLY A 24 -21.70 30.29 42.69
CA GLY A 24 -22.60 29.17 43.00
C GLY A 24 -22.00 27.79 42.77
N PHE A 25 -21.94 26.98 43.84
CA PHE A 25 -21.68 25.53 43.97
C PHE A 25 -20.31 25.09 44.54
N PRO A 26 -20.30 24.02 45.38
CA PRO A 26 -19.43 23.90 46.57
C PRO A 26 -18.11 23.17 46.30
N GLU A 27 -17.19 23.38 47.24
CA GLU A 27 -15.83 22.82 47.33
C GLU A 27 -15.74 21.32 47.00
N ALA A 28 -14.89 20.99 46.03
CA ALA A 28 -14.33 19.66 45.86
C ALA A 28 -12.98 19.60 46.60
N THR A 29 -12.92 18.68 47.56
CA THR A 29 -11.73 18.24 48.29
C THR A 29 -10.55 17.93 47.37
N GLU A 30 -9.36 18.33 47.79
CA GLU A 30 -8.07 18.16 47.11
C GLU A 30 -7.82 16.73 46.59
N LEU A 31 -7.51 16.63 45.29
CA LEU A 31 -6.79 15.50 44.70
C LEU A 31 -5.32 15.89 44.53
N PRO A 32 -4.36 14.98 44.78
CA PRO A 32 -2.95 15.31 44.93
C PRO A 32 -2.31 15.78 43.62
N SER A 33 -1.74 16.98 43.65
CA SER A 33 -0.91 17.53 42.59
C SER A 33 0.44 16.81 42.51
N SER A 34 0.48 15.67 41.82
CA SER A 34 1.72 14.93 41.60
C SER A 34 1.95 14.51 40.16
N HIS A 35 1.63 15.33 39.17
CA HIS A 35 2.22 15.18 37.84
C HIS A 35 2.46 16.55 37.18
N LEU A 36 3.71 16.76 36.75
CA LEU A 36 4.21 17.83 35.88
C LEU A 36 4.68 19.13 36.55
N ARG A 37 5.64 19.03 37.48
CA ARG A 37 6.78 19.98 37.53
C ARG A 37 8.08 19.19 37.50
N ASN A 38 8.65 19.01 36.31
CA ASN A 38 10.04 18.59 36.21
C ASN A 38 10.89 19.82 36.51
N ASP A 39 11.39 19.93 37.74
CA ASP A 39 12.31 20.99 38.13
C ASP A 39 13.61 20.87 37.32
N ILE A 40 14.06 22.00 36.74
CA ILE A 40 15.33 22.11 35.99
C ILE A 40 16.53 21.59 36.80
N ALA A 41 16.44 21.59 38.13
CA ALA A 41 17.45 21.04 39.03
C ALA A 41 17.67 19.51 38.90
N GLN A 42 16.74 18.78 38.25
CA GLN A 42 16.86 17.34 38.01
C GLN A 42 17.52 16.98 36.67
N TRP A 43 17.94 17.98 35.89
CA TRP A 43 18.61 17.74 34.61
C TRP A 43 20.03 17.24 34.86
N THR A 44 20.30 15.99 34.50
CA THR A 44 21.63 15.41 34.52
C THR A 44 22.34 15.66 33.19
N SER A 45 23.57 16.16 33.24
CA SER A 45 24.43 16.23 32.06
C SER A 45 24.91 14.83 31.70
N GLN A 46 24.56 14.33 30.52
CA GLN A 46 25.08 13.07 29.99
C GLN A 46 26.10 13.36 28.89
N THR A 47 27.32 12.84 29.04
CA THR A 47 28.31 12.85 27.95
C THR A 47 27.93 11.76 26.96
N LEU A 48 27.55 12.16 25.75
CA LEU A 48 27.31 11.21 24.67
C LEU A 48 28.65 10.67 24.17
N THR A 49 28.92 9.39 24.40
CA THR A 49 30.03 8.68 23.77
C THR A 49 29.65 8.33 22.33
N ALA A 50 29.48 9.35 21.48
CA ALA A 50 29.47 9.17 20.04
C ALA A 50 30.88 9.46 19.56
N SER A 51 31.57 8.44 19.05
CA SER A 51 32.92 8.50 18.48
C SER A 51 33.03 9.35 17.21
N ALA A 52 32.07 10.22 16.92
CA ALA A 52 31.90 10.86 15.62
C ALA A 52 31.46 12.32 15.78
N SER A 53 32.45 13.22 15.82
CA SER A 53 32.42 14.65 15.48
C SER A 53 32.98 15.53 16.60
N THR A 54 34.21 15.99 16.43
CA THR A 54 34.84 17.04 17.25
C THR A 54 34.50 18.45 16.73
N THR A 55 33.61 18.52 15.73
CA THR A 55 33.31 19.69 14.89
C THR A 55 31.83 20.07 14.90
N ALA A 56 31.02 19.43 15.76
CA ALA A 56 29.61 19.74 15.95
C ALA A 56 29.40 21.24 16.23
N THR A 57 28.56 21.88 15.43
CA THR A 57 28.36 23.34 15.47
C THR A 57 27.04 23.74 16.12
N SER A 58 26.09 22.82 16.26
CA SER A 58 24.78 23.07 16.86
C SER A 58 24.13 21.78 17.36
N LEU A 59 23.32 21.92 18.41
CA LEU A 59 22.55 20.85 19.04
C LEU A 59 21.08 21.27 19.10
N ILE A 60 20.16 20.41 18.65
CA ILE A 60 18.73 20.74 18.59
C ILE A 60 17.91 19.57 19.17
N PRO A 61 17.08 19.81 20.19
CA PRO A 61 16.11 18.82 20.67
C PRO A 61 14.86 18.84 19.77
N VAL A 62 14.47 17.68 19.24
CA VAL A 62 13.29 17.52 18.38
C VAL A 62 12.61 16.18 18.64
N ARG A 63 11.30 16.07 18.40
CA ARG A 63 10.60 14.79 18.38
C ARG A 63 10.61 14.22 16.97
N VAL A 64 11.50 13.26 16.73
CA VAL A 64 11.63 12.57 15.44
C VAL A 64 11.40 11.05 15.53
N SER A 65 11.32 10.48 16.72
CA SER A 65 10.95 9.09 16.97
C SER A 65 9.55 8.98 17.58
N ALA A 66 8.99 7.77 17.56
CA ALA A 66 7.75 7.43 18.28
C ALA A 66 7.93 7.42 19.81
N SER A 67 9.12 7.75 20.32
CA SER A 67 9.39 7.87 21.75
C SER A 67 8.61 9.04 22.35
N ARG A 68 8.25 8.91 23.63
CA ARG A 68 7.67 10.01 24.41
C ARG A 68 8.72 11.06 24.84
N ALA A 69 10.00 10.77 24.62
CA ALA A 69 11.12 11.69 24.88
C ALA A 69 11.55 12.41 23.60
N ASP A 70 12.16 13.59 23.76
CA ASP A 70 12.75 14.33 22.64
C ASP A 70 14.07 13.66 22.23
N ASP A 71 14.26 13.47 20.92
CA ASP A 71 15.51 13.02 20.35
C ASP A 71 16.49 14.19 20.20
N LEU A 72 17.77 13.87 20.19
CA LEU A 72 18.82 14.86 20.06
C LEU A 72 19.44 14.83 18.68
N VAL A 73 19.44 15.98 18.01
CA VAL A 73 20.07 16.14 16.70
C VAL A 73 21.33 16.98 16.81
N VAL A 74 22.41 16.49 16.19
CA VAL A 74 23.71 17.14 16.12
C VAL A 74 24.01 17.51 14.67
N LEU A 75 24.32 18.79 14.43
CA LEU A 75 24.68 19.31 13.10
C LEU A 75 26.20 19.52 12.99
N ASP A 76 26.83 18.77 12.08
CA ASP A 76 28.23 18.96 11.72
C ASP A 76 28.34 19.65 10.36
N ARG A 77 28.63 20.95 10.40
CA ARG A 77 28.77 21.78 9.20
C ARG A 77 30.06 21.51 8.44
N ALA A 78 31.12 21.10 9.13
CA ALA A 78 32.44 20.92 8.52
C ALA A 78 32.49 19.61 7.74
N ASP A 79 32.01 18.53 8.35
CA ASP A 79 32.02 17.20 7.75
C ASP A 79 30.76 16.91 6.93
N ARG A 80 29.81 17.85 6.87
CA ARG A 80 28.51 17.71 6.18
C ARG A 80 27.73 16.49 6.67
N LYS A 81 27.72 16.29 7.99
CA LYS A 81 27.06 15.18 8.66
C LYS A 81 25.96 15.65 9.58
N MET A 82 24.96 14.80 9.76
CA MET A 82 23.95 14.95 10.78
C MET A 82 23.79 13.64 11.55
N LEU A 83 23.69 13.77 12.88
CA LEU A 83 23.49 12.64 13.78
C LEU A 83 22.17 12.82 14.52
N VAL A 84 21.34 11.77 14.53
CA VAL A 84 20.11 11.68 15.32
C VAL A 84 20.32 10.65 16.41
N ILE A 85 20.15 11.08 17.65
CA ILE A 85 20.34 10.26 18.84
C ILE A 85 18.99 10.12 19.52
N ALA A 86 18.38 8.95 19.35
CA ALA A 86 17.10 8.62 19.98
C ALA A 86 17.34 7.88 21.31
N PRO A 87 16.67 8.29 22.41
CA PRO A 87 16.67 7.53 23.65
C PRO A 87 15.80 6.27 23.49
N ARG A 88 16.24 5.12 24.00
CA ARG A 88 15.47 3.86 23.86
C ARG A 88 14.11 3.96 24.57
N SER A 89 13.05 3.48 23.90
CA SER A 89 11.71 3.23 24.46
C SER A 89 11.78 2.27 25.67
N ILE A 90 11.15 2.65 26.78
CA ILE A 90 10.78 1.73 27.87
C ILE A 90 9.43 1.12 27.50
N ASP A 91 9.44 0.07 26.70
CA ASP A 91 8.32 -0.87 26.58
C ASP A 91 8.71 -2.18 27.28
N SER A 92 8.65 -2.16 28.60
CA SER A 92 8.44 -3.36 29.42
C SER A 92 7.98 -2.92 30.80
N ARG A 93 6.81 -3.39 31.25
CA ARG A 93 6.42 -3.33 32.66
C ARG A 93 7.58 -3.88 33.50
N PRO A 94 8.00 -3.21 34.60
CA PRO A 94 9.03 -3.76 35.46
C PRO A 94 8.39 -4.92 36.22
N ASP A 95 8.76 -6.16 35.89
CA ASP A 95 8.67 -7.20 36.89
C ASP A 95 9.79 -6.94 37.90
N ALA A 96 9.41 -6.88 39.17
CA ALA A 96 10.34 -6.56 40.23
C ALA A 96 11.38 -7.69 40.35
N SER A 97 12.63 -7.31 40.61
CA SER A 97 13.79 -8.17 40.90
C SER A 97 14.53 -8.77 39.69
N ASP A 98 15.32 -7.94 39.00
CA ASP A 98 16.69 -8.36 38.72
C ASP A 98 17.66 -7.19 38.64
N SER A 99 18.54 -7.11 39.64
CA SER A 99 19.60 -6.12 39.73
C SER A 99 20.81 -6.57 38.91
N LYS A 100 20.82 -6.25 37.60
CA LYS A 100 22.02 -6.02 36.75
C LYS A 100 21.59 -5.85 35.29
N LEU A 101 21.20 -4.63 34.91
CA LEU A 101 21.12 -4.25 33.49
C LEU A 101 22.52 -3.83 33.00
N PRO A 102 23.03 -4.36 31.88
CA PRO A 102 24.29 -3.91 31.28
C PRO A 102 24.13 -2.51 30.66
N ALA A 103 25.27 -1.85 30.40
CA ALA A 103 25.37 -0.44 29.99
C ALA A 103 24.40 -0.03 28.86
N GLN A 104 23.69 1.08 29.10
CA GLN A 104 22.76 1.73 28.18
C GLN A 104 23.48 2.21 26.90
N THR A 105 23.01 1.80 25.72
CA THR A 105 23.47 2.37 24.44
C THR A 105 22.30 3.03 23.71
N ASN A 106 22.45 4.33 23.45
CA ASN A 106 21.54 5.12 22.61
C ASN A 106 21.64 4.65 21.15
N SER A 107 20.52 4.65 20.41
CA SER A 107 20.56 4.41 18.96
C SER A 107 20.98 5.69 18.25
N VAL A 108 22.05 5.62 17.47
CA VAL A 108 22.59 6.74 16.69
C VAL A 108 22.40 6.43 15.21
N ALA A 109 21.63 7.25 14.50
CA ALA A 109 21.57 7.26 13.05
C ALA A 109 22.43 8.42 12.54
N SER A 110 23.28 8.17 11.54
CA SER A 110 24.10 9.19 10.90
C SER A 110 23.83 9.24 9.41
N PHE A 111 23.76 10.44 8.84
CA PHE A 111 23.60 10.64 7.40
C PHE A 111 24.48 11.77 6.89
N GLU A 112 25.00 11.57 5.69
CA GLU A 112 25.75 12.57 4.93
C GLU A 112 24.76 13.49 4.22
N VAL A 113 25.03 14.78 4.21
CA VAL A 113 24.22 15.78 3.50
C VAL A 113 25.04 16.48 2.44
N ASP A 114 24.43 16.79 1.29
CA ASP A 114 25.12 17.43 0.17
C ASP A 114 25.28 18.95 0.39
N GLY A 115 26.08 19.36 1.38
CA GLY A 115 26.31 20.76 1.76
C GLY A 115 26.17 21.01 3.27
N ALA A 116 26.62 22.16 3.76
CA ALA A 116 26.63 22.46 5.20
C ALA A 116 25.20 22.64 5.76
N PRO A 117 24.73 21.79 6.70
CA PRO A 117 23.39 21.88 7.26
C PRO A 117 23.26 23.05 8.25
N VAL A 118 22.21 23.87 8.10
CA VAL A 118 22.00 25.08 8.93
C VAL A 118 20.79 24.96 9.83
N ALA A 119 19.69 24.36 9.35
CA ALA A 119 18.47 24.12 10.12
C ALA A 119 17.65 22.96 9.54
N MET A 120 16.72 22.44 10.34
CA MET A 120 15.76 21.41 9.94
C MET A 120 14.34 21.85 10.32
N LEU A 121 13.37 21.46 9.50
CA LEU A 121 11.95 21.61 9.81
C LEU A 121 11.40 20.28 10.31
N PRO A 122 10.95 20.17 11.58
CA PRO A 122 10.33 18.95 12.05
C PRO A 122 8.91 18.83 11.46
N MET A 123 8.66 17.76 10.71
CA MET A 123 7.31 17.31 10.34
C MET A 123 7.06 15.93 10.93
N ARG A 124 5.78 15.56 11.12
CA ARG A 124 5.37 14.28 11.73
C ARG A 124 5.98 13.11 10.95
N LEU A 125 6.61 12.19 11.67
CA LEU A 125 7.19 10.96 11.13
C LEU A 125 6.30 9.79 11.53
N ASP A 126 5.35 9.45 10.66
CA ASP A 126 4.62 8.17 10.65
C ASP A 126 5.26 7.21 9.63
N SER A 127 4.65 6.06 9.38
CA SER A 127 5.18 4.93 8.56
C SER A 127 5.54 5.29 7.11
N ASP A 128 5.16 6.48 6.67
CA ASP A 128 5.26 7.07 5.34
C ASP A 128 6.36 8.15 5.26
N ALA A 129 7.11 8.37 6.34
CA ALA A 129 8.20 9.33 6.49
C ALA A 129 9.43 9.20 5.57
N LEU A 130 9.46 8.25 4.63
CA LEU A 130 10.66 7.88 3.88
C LEU A 130 11.15 8.93 2.85
N THR A 131 10.50 10.10 2.73
CA THR A 131 10.93 11.15 1.78
C THR A 131 11.06 12.58 2.31
N ASP A 132 10.73 12.88 3.58
CA ASP A 132 10.35 14.27 3.93
C ASP A 132 11.28 14.99 4.93
N LEU A 133 12.57 14.65 4.98
CA LEU A 133 13.55 15.45 5.73
C LEU A 133 14.01 16.67 4.93
N VAL A 134 13.44 17.83 5.22
CA VAL A 134 13.85 19.11 4.62
C VAL A 134 15.03 19.70 5.40
N VAL A 135 16.20 19.73 4.77
CA VAL A 135 17.41 20.36 5.33
C VAL A 135 17.63 21.71 4.65
N LEU A 136 17.68 22.77 5.45
CA LEU A 136 18.06 24.11 5.01
C LEU A 136 19.59 24.22 5.00
N LYS A 137 20.15 24.61 3.85
CA LYS A 137 21.59 24.79 3.62
C LYS A 137 21.93 26.28 3.57
N GLY A 138 23.16 26.63 3.97
CA GLY A 138 23.59 28.03 4.04
C GLY A 138 23.71 28.72 2.67
N ASP A 139 23.91 27.94 1.61
CA ASP A 139 24.41 28.43 0.33
C ASP A 139 23.44 28.19 -0.84
N THR A 140 22.23 27.66 -0.58
CA THR A 140 21.23 27.34 -1.62
C THR A 140 19.87 27.97 -1.35
N VAL A 141 19.20 28.42 -2.42
CA VAL A 141 17.85 29.03 -2.37
C VAL A 141 16.71 27.99 -2.38
N ALA A 142 17.04 26.71 -2.57
CA ALA A 142 16.10 25.59 -2.55
C ALA A 142 16.49 24.57 -1.46
N PRO A 143 15.51 23.98 -0.74
CA PRO A 143 15.75 22.92 0.23
C PRO A 143 16.29 21.65 -0.45
N ALA A 144 17.06 20.85 0.28
CA ALA A 144 17.50 19.54 -0.19
C ALA A 144 16.89 18.41 0.65
N ILE A 145 16.52 17.33 -0.04
CA ILE A 145 16.01 16.11 0.54
C ILE A 145 17.20 15.18 0.78
N ALA A 146 17.40 14.74 2.02
CA ALA A 146 18.38 13.71 2.34
C ALA A 146 17.69 12.34 2.31
N LEU A 147 18.11 11.46 1.41
CA LEU A 147 17.59 10.11 1.29
C LEU A 147 18.31 9.20 2.28
N THR A 148 17.62 8.68 3.29
CA THR A 148 18.13 7.56 4.09
C THR A 148 17.99 6.28 3.27
N THR A 149 18.98 5.39 3.31
CA THR A 149 18.89 4.07 2.70
C THR A 149 17.63 3.33 3.19
N PRO A 150 16.83 2.72 2.29
CA PRO A 150 15.48 2.28 2.64
C PRO A 150 15.49 0.99 3.48
N PRO A 151 14.67 0.87 4.53
CA PRO A 151 13.96 -0.39 4.74
C PRO A 151 12.92 -0.52 3.61
N LYS A 152 12.80 -1.72 3.04
CA LYS A 152 11.85 -2.05 1.98
C LYS A 152 10.44 -1.49 2.28
N SER A 153 10.00 -0.52 1.48
CA SER A 153 8.64 -0.47 0.89
C SER A 153 8.53 0.79 0.01
N SER A 154 7.93 0.65 -1.17
CA SER A 154 7.84 1.64 -2.23
C SER A 154 6.41 2.16 -2.35
N THR A 155 6.19 3.48 -2.36
CA THR A 155 4.93 4.09 -2.84
C THR A 155 5.19 5.37 -3.66
N ARG A 156 5.48 5.19 -4.95
CA ARG A 156 5.14 6.16 -6.01
C ARG A 156 4.18 5.47 -6.98
N VAL A 157 2.99 6.04 -7.16
CA VAL A 157 1.99 5.54 -8.12
C VAL A 157 2.45 5.91 -9.54
N GLU A 158 3.24 5.02 -10.13
CA GLU A 158 3.27 4.76 -11.57
C GLU A 158 2.36 3.54 -11.86
N PRO A 159 1.88 3.33 -13.10
CA PRO A 159 1.09 2.14 -13.44
C PRO A 159 1.75 0.89 -12.87
N ILE A 160 0.97 0.09 -12.12
CA ILE A 160 1.43 -1.04 -11.30
C ILE A 160 2.34 -1.95 -12.14
N GLN A 161 3.65 -1.76 -12.07
CA GLN A 161 4.60 -2.79 -12.46
C GLN A 161 4.59 -3.83 -11.34
N PRO A 162 4.49 -5.14 -11.64
CA PRO A 162 4.59 -6.19 -10.64
C PRO A 162 5.88 -6.01 -9.81
N GLU A 163 5.82 -6.23 -8.50
CA GLU A 163 7.01 -6.18 -7.66
C GLU A 163 8.05 -7.20 -8.16
N ALA A 164 9.26 -6.73 -8.44
CA ALA A 164 10.36 -7.59 -8.88
C ALA A 164 10.93 -8.39 -7.71
N PHE A 165 11.20 -9.67 -7.92
CA PHE A 165 11.94 -10.50 -6.98
C PHE A 165 13.43 -10.19 -7.06
N LEU A 166 14.04 -9.86 -5.91
CA LEU A 166 15.45 -9.47 -5.81
C LEU A 166 16.31 -10.60 -5.24
N PHE A 167 17.41 -10.90 -5.92
CA PHE A 167 18.43 -11.84 -5.51
C PHE A 167 19.80 -11.17 -5.60
N SER A 168 20.74 -11.51 -4.72
CA SER A 168 22.07 -10.92 -4.73
C SER A 168 23.13 -11.90 -4.27
N ASN A 169 24.31 -11.82 -4.88
CA ASN A 169 25.54 -12.38 -4.34
C ASN A 169 26.47 -11.19 -4.00
N PRO A 170 26.68 -10.88 -2.71
CA PRO A 170 27.51 -9.76 -2.29
C PRO A 170 29.02 -10.07 -2.31
N ASP A 171 29.41 -11.31 -2.59
CA ASP A 171 30.82 -11.71 -2.57
C ASP A 171 31.60 -10.95 -3.64
N GLN A 172 32.78 -10.46 -3.25
CA GLN A 172 33.67 -9.73 -4.14
C GLN A 172 34.10 -10.58 -5.34
N ILE A 173 34.02 -9.99 -6.53
CA ILE A 173 34.63 -10.53 -7.74
C ILE A 173 35.94 -9.77 -7.99
N THR A 174 37.06 -10.47 -7.97
CA THR A 174 38.38 -9.92 -8.32
C THR A 174 38.62 -10.13 -9.80
N ILE A 175 38.78 -9.06 -10.55
CA ILE A 175 39.11 -9.08 -11.98
C ILE A 175 40.64 -9.19 -12.06
N VAL A 176 41.11 -10.30 -12.64
CA VAL A 176 42.52 -10.69 -12.60
C VAL A 176 43.14 -10.38 -13.95
N ASP A 177 44.21 -9.61 -13.95
CA ASP A 177 45.04 -9.34 -15.13
C ASP A 177 46.07 -10.48 -15.33
N SER A 178 46.40 -10.78 -16.59
CA SER A 178 47.48 -11.70 -16.93
C SER A 178 48.14 -11.38 -18.27
N SER A 179 49.33 -11.95 -18.49
CA SER A 179 50.02 -11.84 -19.78
C SER A 179 49.42 -12.72 -20.90
N ALA A 180 48.32 -13.42 -20.64
CA ALA A 180 47.66 -14.34 -21.57
C ALA A 180 46.13 -14.25 -21.48
N PRO A 181 45.52 -13.11 -21.86
CA PRO A 181 44.07 -12.94 -21.84
C PRO A 181 43.35 -13.82 -22.88
N PRO A 182 42.01 -14.03 -22.76
CA PRO A 182 41.13 -13.51 -21.71
C PRO A 182 41.32 -14.24 -20.37
N THR A 183 41.46 -13.46 -19.30
CA THR A 183 41.80 -13.94 -17.96
C THR A 183 40.55 -14.04 -17.09
N PRO A 184 40.19 -15.23 -16.59
CA PRO A 184 39.06 -15.39 -15.69
C PRO A 184 39.24 -14.64 -14.37
N SER A 185 38.18 -13.97 -13.94
CA SER A 185 38.06 -13.40 -12.59
C SER A 185 38.07 -14.48 -11.48
N LYS A 186 38.03 -14.03 -10.21
CA LYS A 186 37.88 -14.91 -9.03
C LYS A 186 36.79 -14.36 -8.13
N PRO A 187 35.69 -15.12 -7.86
CA PRO A 187 35.35 -16.43 -8.43
C PRO A 187 34.94 -16.36 -9.91
N TYR A 188 35.03 -17.50 -10.62
CA TYR A 188 34.59 -17.64 -12.01
C TYR A 188 33.93 -19.01 -12.24
N PRO A 189 32.60 -19.08 -12.45
CA PRO A 189 31.64 -17.98 -12.34
C PRO A 189 31.41 -17.52 -10.90
N SER A 190 30.87 -16.30 -10.73
CA SER A 190 30.11 -15.91 -9.54
C SER A 190 28.65 -16.31 -9.73
N THR A 191 27.99 -16.90 -8.72
CA THR A 191 26.66 -17.49 -8.90
C THR A 191 25.61 -16.93 -7.96
N ILE A 192 24.35 -16.90 -8.42
CA ILE A 192 23.15 -16.65 -7.63
C ILE A 192 22.21 -17.85 -7.80
N SER A 193 21.77 -18.45 -6.69
CA SER A 193 20.75 -19.50 -6.71
C SER A 193 19.36 -18.87 -6.61
N VAL A 194 18.53 -19.07 -7.62
CA VAL A 194 17.14 -18.59 -7.66
C VAL A 194 16.20 -19.76 -7.43
N SER A 195 15.25 -19.61 -6.50
CA SER A 195 14.24 -20.61 -6.21
C SER A 195 12.94 -19.96 -5.75
N GLY A 196 11.82 -20.66 -5.90
CA GLY A 196 10.52 -20.21 -5.40
C GLY A 196 9.78 -19.23 -6.30
N LEU A 197 10.26 -18.99 -7.53
CA LEU A 197 9.56 -18.18 -8.52
C LEU A 197 8.56 -19.02 -9.32
N ASN A 198 7.34 -18.54 -9.46
CA ASN A 198 6.29 -19.14 -10.29
C ASN A 198 5.95 -18.23 -11.47
N GLY A 199 5.45 -18.79 -12.57
CA GLY A 199 5.15 -18.05 -13.80
C GLY A 199 6.33 -17.97 -14.77
N LYS A 200 6.07 -17.45 -15.97
CA LYS A 200 7.04 -17.13 -17.01
C LYS A 200 7.81 -15.87 -16.62
N LEU A 201 9.13 -15.90 -16.84
CA LEU A 201 9.99 -14.74 -16.68
C LEU A 201 9.64 -13.66 -17.72
N THR A 202 9.25 -12.48 -17.26
CA THR A 202 8.83 -11.34 -18.09
C THR A 202 9.86 -10.22 -18.08
N LYS A 203 10.71 -10.14 -17.05
CA LYS A 203 11.78 -9.15 -16.96
C LYS A 203 12.99 -9.70 -16.23
N VAL A 204 14.17 -9.34 -16.72
CA VAL A 204 15.45 -9.52 -16.04
C VAL A 204 16.15 -8.17 -16.00
N ARG A 205 16.67 -7.81 -14.83
CA ARG A 205 17.66 -6.73 -14.66
C ARG A 205 18.85 -7.27 -13.88
N VAL A 206 20.03 -6.77 -14.19
CA VAL A 206 21.28 -7.15 -13.51
C VAL A 206 21.88 -5.89 -12.89
N GLY A 207 22.43 -5.99 -11.67
CA GLY A 207 23.19 -4.91 -11.05
C GLY A 207 24.61 -5.37 -10.72
N LEU A 208 25.61 -4.55 -11.01
CA LEU A 208 27.00 -4.70 -10.56
C LEU A 208 27.29 -3.63 -9.52
N ASN A 209 27.69 -4.04 -8.32
CA ASN A 209 27.84 -3.13 -7.20
C ASN A 209 29.32 -2.82 -6.96
N ASN A 210 29.66 -1.53 -6.97
CA ASN A 210 31.00 -1.02 -6.69
C ASN A 210 32.08 -1.56 -7.66
N LEU A 211 31.80 -1.50 -8.97
CA LEU A 211 32.76 -1.82 -10.01
C LEU A 211 33.90 -0.78 -10.02
N SER A 212 35.13 -1.27 -9.97
CA SER A 212 36.35 -0.47 -10.14
C SER A 212 37.29 -1.16 -11.13
N HIS A 213 37.73 -0.44 -12.15
CA HIS A 213 38.69 -0.90 -13.15
C HIS A 213 39.45 0.29 -13.73
N PRO A 214 40.79 0.26 -13.85
CA PRO A 214 41.54 1.37 -14.46
C PRO A 214 41.21 1.62 -15.93
N ARG A 215 40.79 0.57 -16.66
CA ARG A 215 40.40 0.63 -18.08
C ARG A 215 39.20 -0.28 -18.33
N PRO A 216 37.96 0.20 -18.18
CA PRO A 216 36.77 -0.65 -18.29
C PRO A 216 36.55 -1.26 -19.69
N SER A 217 37.25 -0.78 -20.73
CA SER A 217 37.25 -1.48 -22.02
C SER A 217 37.80 -2.89 -21.94
N ASP A 218 38.70 -3.15 -20.98
CA ASP A 218 39.43 -4.41 -20.89
C ASP A 218 38.59 -5.50 -20.19
N ILE A 219 37.30 -5.24 -19.87
CA ILE A 219 36.45 -6.16 -19.11
C ILE A 219 35.20 -6.60 -19.87
N ASP A 220 35.05 -7.91 -20.03
CA ASP A 220 33.85 -8.52 -20.60
C ASP A 220 33.05 -9.27 -19.55
N ILE A 221 31.73 -9.06 -19.58
CA ILE A 221 30.81 -9.59 -18.58
C ILE A 221 29.67 -10.34 -19.25
N LEU A 222 29.60 -11.65 -19.02
CA LEU A 222 28.59 -12.56 -19.55
C LEU A 222 27.67 -13.06 -18.44
N LEU A 223 26.36 -12.89 -18.63
CA LEU A 223 25.33 -13.52 -17.80
C LEU A 223 24.84 -14.82 -18.45
N VAL A 224 24.76 -15.89 -17.67
CA VAL A 224 24.20 -17.18 -18.10
C VAL A 224 23.06 -17.58 -17.17
N GLY A 225 21.89 -17.84 -17.77
CA GLY A 225 20.69 -18.26 -17.05
C GLY A 225 20.64 -19.79 -16.84
N PRO A 226 19.73 -20.29 -15.99
CA PRO A 226 19.62 -21.71 -15.67
C PRO A 226 19.35 -22.62 -16.88
N GLY A 227 18.72 -22.08 -17.93
CA GLY A 227 18.45 -22.78 -19.18
C GLY A 227 19.62 -22.78 -20.18
N GLY A 228 20.77 -22.20 -19.81
CA GLY A 228 21.95 -22.10 -20.66
C GLY A 228 21.94 -20.94 -21.66
N GLN A 229 20.87 -20.14 -21.71
CA GLN A 229 20.88 -18.89 -22.48
C GLN A 229 21.92 -17.93 -21.89
N SER A 230 22.51 -17.10 -22.74
CA SER A 230 23.61 -16.23 -22.36
C SER A 230 23.50 -14.85 -23.01
N VAL A 231 23.84 -13.81 -22.25
CA VAL A 231 23.79 -12.40 -22.67
C VAL A 231 25.09 -11.70 -22.30
N LEU A 232 25.69 -11.01 -23.26
CA LEU A 232 26.83 -10.14 -23.02
C LEU A 232 26.31 -8.81 -22.43
N LEU A 233 26.62 -8.54 -21.16
CA LEU A 233 26.16 -7.35 -20.45
C LEU A 233 26.99 -6.13 -20.85
N MET A 234 28.30 -6.29 -20.84
CA MET A 234 29.25 -5.31 -21.38
C MET A 234 30.46 -6.02 -21.96
N SER A 235 30.99 -5.49 -23.06
CA SER A 235 32.28 -5.80 -23.66
C SER A 235 32.82 -4.52 -24.34
N ASP A 236 34.13 -4.33 -24.30
CA ASP A 236 34.86 -3.23 -24.97
C ASP A 236 34.35 -1.80 -24.62
N ALA A 237 33.68 -1.64 -23.49
CA ALA A 237 32.95 -0.44 -23.15
C ALA A 237 33.69 0.48 -22.14
N GLY A 238 33.56 1.79 -22.30
CA GLY A 238 34.10 2.82 -21.40
C GLY A 238 35.51 3.31 -21.72
N GLY A 239 36.21 2.65 -22.64
CA GLY A 239 37.56 3.00 -23.08
C GLY A 239 38.59 3.00 -21.94
N GLY A 240 39.61 3.86 -22.04
CA GLY A 240 40.70 3.94 -21.05
C GLY A 240 40.42 4.78 -19.81
N ASN A 241 39.16 5.15 -19.52
CA ASN A 241 38.83 6.00 -18.38
C ASN A 241 38.48 5.14 -17.16
N ALA A 242 39.28 5.26 -16.09
CA ALA A 242 39.07 4.47 -14.88
C ALA A 242 37.68 4.66 -14.27
N VAL A 243 37.04 3.55 -13.91
CA VAL A 243 35.84 3.51 -13.08
C VAL A 243 36.24 3.21 -11.64
N ASN A 244 35.63 3.91 -10.68
CA ASN A 244 35.91 3.75 -9.25
C ASN A 244 34.60 3.68 -8.46
N ASN A 245 34.30 2.50 -7.91
CA ASN A 245 33.10 2.20 -7.14
C ASN A 245 31.79 2.58 -7.85
N VAL A 246 31.71 2.30 -9.14
CA VAL A 246 30.54 2.60 -9.98
C VAL A 246 29.47 1.52 -9.81
N TYR A 247 28.20 1.92 -9.75
CA TYR A 247 27.06 1.02 -9.84
C TYR A 247 26.55 0.96 -11.28
N LEU A 248 26.53 -0.23 -11.88
CA LEU A 248 25.97 -0.44 -13.21
C LEU A 248 24.76 -1.35 -13.13
N ALA A 249 23.61 -0.85 -13.59
CA ALA A 249 22.43 -1.68 -13.83
C ALA A 249 22.25 -1.96 -15.33
N PHE A 250 21.92 -3.18 -15.69
CA PHE A 250 21.58 -3.58 -17.05
C PHE A 250 20.08 -3.85 -17.17
N ASP A 251 19.44 -3.15 -18.10
CA ASP A 251 18.02 -3.25 -18.40
C ASP A 251 17.79 -3.00 -19.92
N ASP A 252 17.05 -3.89 -20.59
CA ASP A 252 16.64 -3.72 -21.99
C ASP A 252 15.85 -2.41 -22.24
N ASP A 253 15.16 -1.89 -21.23
CA ASP A 253 14.36 -0.65 -21.30
C ASP A 253 15.17 0.62 -20.97
N ALA A 254 16.46 0.50 -20.67
CA ALA A 254 17.31 1.66 -20.41
C ALA A 254 17.37 2.60 -21.63
N ASN A 255 17.46 3.90 -21.40
CA ASN A 255 17.49 4.88 -22.49
C ASN A 255 18.84 4.93 -23.22
N THR A 256 19.92 4.44 -22.61
CA THR A 256 21.29 4.59 -23.10
C THR A 256 22.04 3.26 -23.04
N SER A 257 22.90 3.01 -24.04
CA SER A 257 23.92 1.96 -23.98
C SER A 257 25.10 2.38 -23.10
N VAL A 258 25.90 1.42 -22.65
CA VAL A 258 27.17 1.72 -21.98
C VAL A 258 28.02 2.55 -22.95
N PRO A 259 28.61 3.68 -22.53
CA PRO A 259 29.36 4.51 -23.47
C PRO A 259 30.60 3.79 -23.99
N ASN A 260 30.95 3.98 -25.27
CA ASN A 260 32.13 3.38 -25.88
C ASN A 260 33.44 3.95 -25.28
N SER A 261 33.62 5.28 -25.28
CA SER A 261 34.92 5.90 -24.92
C SER A 261 34.84 7.06 -23.93
N SER A 262 33.66 7.58 -23.63
CA SER A 262 33.46 8.49 -22.49
C SER A 262 33.40 7.67 -21.20
N GLY A 263 34.01 8.14 -20.11
CA GLY A 263 34.02 7.42 -18.84
C GLY A 263 32.62 6.98 -18.38
N ILE A 264 32.55 5.78 -17.78
CA ILE A 264 31.28 5.19 -17.34
C ILE A 264 30.91 5.76 -15.98
N SER A 265 29.71 6.35 -15.88
CA SER A 265 29.11 6.81 -14.62
C SER A 265 28.17 5.76 -14.04
N SER A 266 27.80 5.91 -12.76
CA SER A 266 26.78 5.05 -12.16
C SER A 266 25.42 5.28 -12.83
N GLY A 267 24.69 4.21 -13.13
CA GLY A 267 23.39 4.32 -13.79
C GLY A 267 22.89 3.01 -14.40
N THR A 268 21.79 3.12 -15.13
CA THR A 268 21.15 2.00 -15.83
C THR A 268 21.40 2.11 -17.33
N TYR A 269 21.89 1.02 -17.92
CA TYR A 269 22.30 0.92 -19.31
C TYR A 269 21.68 -0.31 -19.99
N LYS A 270 21.63 -0.31 -21.32
CA LYS A 270 21.34 -1.52 -22.09
C LYS A 270 22.55 -2.46 -22.05
N PRO A 271 22.38 -3.79 -22.13
CA PRO A 271 23.46 -4.68 -22.50
C PRO A 271 24.16 -4.15 -23.75
N THR A 272 25.47 -4.02 -23.71
CA THR A 272 26.24 -3.31 -24.74
C THR A 272 27.50 -4.08 -25.10
N ASP A 273 27.56 -4.50 -26.36
CA ASP A 273 28.74 -5.09 -26.99
C ASP A 273 29.29 -4.04 -27.96
N ILE A 274 30.50 -3.53 -27.70
CA ILE A 274 31.17 -2.56 -28.57
C ILE A 274 32.05 -3.34 -29.56
N ASN A 275 31.43 -3.81 -30.64
CA ASN A 275 32.11 -4.59 -31.67
C ASN A 275 33.35 -3.86 -32.25
N ASP A 276 34.53 -4.39 -31.94
CA ASP A 276 35.83 -3.95 -32.45
C ASP A 276 36.31 -4.76 -33.68
N GLY A 277 35.50 -5.72 -34.13
CA GLY A 277 35.81 -6.68 -35.19
C GLY A 277 36.27 -8.05 -34.69
N SER A 278 36.35 -8.27 -33.38
CA SER A 278 36.65 -9.55 -32.75
C SER A 278 35.37 -10.28 -32.27
N VAL A 279 35.52 -11.53 -31.83
CA VAL A 279 34.44 -12.31 -31.21
C VAL A 279 34.80 -12.51 -29.76
N ASP A 280 33.93 -12.09 -28.85
CA ASP A 280 34.16 -12.26 -27.41
C ASP A 280 34.25 -13.73 -27.03
N PHE A 281 35.32 -14.08 -26.33
CA PHE A 281 35.59 -15.45 -25.89
C PHE A 281 35.71 -15.52 -24.38
N PHE A 282 34.95 -16.44 -23.78
CA PHE A 282 35.02 -16.73 -22.34
C PHE A 282 35.60 -18.13 -22.11
N PRO A 283 36.67 -18.28 -21.31
CA PRO A 283 37.23 -19.59 -20.98
C PRO A 283 36.21 -20.49 -20.29
N ALA A 284 36.36 -21.81 -20.46
CA ALA A 284 35.55 -22.80 -19.75
C ALA A 284 35.60 -22.54 -18.23
N PRO A 285 34.46 -22.67 -17.50
CA PRO A 285 33.24 -23.36 -17.89
C PRO A 285 32.15 -22.51 -18.57
N ALA A 286 32.45 -21.28 -19.01
CA ALA A 286 31.49 -20.45 -19.73
C ALA A 286 31.04 -21.07 -21.07
N PRO A 287 29.79 -20.82 -21.52
CA PRO A 287 29.33 -21.23 -22.83
C PRO A 287 30.11 -20.49 -23.93
N GLN A 288 30.17 -21.12 -25.11
CA GLN A 288 30.81 -20.54 -26.29
C GLN A 288 29.84 -19.64 -27.06
N PRO A 289 30.32 -18.63 -27.81
CA PRO A 289 29.46 -17.75 -28.61
C PRO A 289 28.64 -18.53 -29.66
N PRO A 290 27.52 -17.97 -30.17
CA PRO A 290 27.10 -16.58 -30.04
C PRO A 290 26.37 -16.26 -28.73
N PHE A 291 26.60 -15.05 -28.22
CA PHE A 291 25.88 -14.50 -27.07
C PHE A 291 24.76 -13.57 -27.54
N ALA A 292 23.67 -13.51 -26.79
CA ALA A 292 22.62 -12.54 -27.06
C ALA A 292 23.04 -11.14 -26.57
N ASN A 293 22.44 -10.10 -27.16
CA ASN A 293 22.68 -8.69 -26.81
C ASN A 293 21.51 -8.05 -26.04
N ALA A 294 20.61 -8.87 -25.48
CA ALA A 294 19.44 -8.41 -24.76
C ALA A 294 18.97 -9.42 -23.70
N LEU A 295 18.59 -8.90 -22.53
CA LEU A 295 18.14 -9.68 -21.38
C LEU A 295 16.81 -10.40 -21.62
N ARG A 296 15.97 -9.93 -22.56
CA ARG A 296 14.72 -10.62 -22.95
C ARG A 296 14.91 -12.03 -23.52
N VAL A 297 16.14 -12.48 -23.80
CA VAL A 297 16.41 -13.86 -24.23
C VAL A 297 16.08 -14.90 -23.14
N PHE A 298 16.14 -14.49 -21.88
CA PHE A 298 15.79 -15.36 -20.75
C PHE A 298 14.28 -15.58 -20.69
N THR A 299 13.83 -16.66 -21.30
CA THR A 299 12.40 -17.02 -21.42
C THR A 299 12.04 -18.34 -20.74
N SER A 300 13.04 -19.13 -20.34
CA SER A 300 12.86 -20.38 -19.60
C SER A 300 12.62 -20.14 -18.11
N SER A 301 12.37 -21.23 -17.36
CA SER A 301 12.23 -21.18 -15.89
C SER A 301 13.35 -20.34 -15.26
N PRO A 302 13.02 -19.34 -14.43
CA PRO A 302 14.02 -18.53 -13.75
C PRO A 302 14.64 -19.23 -12.53
N ASN A 303 14.03 -20.32 -12.05
CA ASN A 303 14.57 -21.11 -10.95
C ASN A 303 15.78 -21.93 -11.39
N GLY A 304 16.85 -21.87 -10.62
CA GLY A 304 18.12 -22.54 -10.86
C GLY A 304 19.31 -21.61 -10.65
N ILE A 305 20.47 -22.04 -11.10
CA ILE A 305 21.72 -21.29 -10.93
C ILE A 305 21.86 -20.28 -12.07
N TRP A 306 21.98 -19.01 -11.70
CA TRP A 306 22.44 -17.94 -12.58
C TRP A 306 23.92 -17.72 -12.37
N SER A 307 24.68 -17.59 -13.45
CA SER A 307 26.14 -17.48 -13.43
C SER A 307 26.59 -16.21 -14.11
N LEU A 308 27.40 -15.40 -13.42
CA LEU A 308 28.09 -14.24 -13.96
C LEU A 308 29.55 -14.62 -14.22
N TYR A 309 29.98 -14.50 -15.46
CA TYR A 309 31.35 -14.69 -15.91
C TYR A 309 31.95 -13.32 -16.20
N VAL A 310 33.09 -13.04 -15.61
CA VAL A 310 33.84 -11.80 -15.84
C VAL A 310 35.25 -12.17 -16.26
N VAL A 311 35.71 -11.61 -17.37
CA VAL A 311 37.10 -11.76 -17.85
C VAL A 311 37.74 -10.39 -18.03
N ASP A 312 39.05 -10.38 -17.93
CA ASP A 312 39.91 -9.30 -18.41
C ASP A 312 40.53 -9.75 -19.74
N ASP A 313 40.18 -9.11 -20.85
CA ASP A 313 40.51 -9.55 -22.21
C ASP A 313 41.80 -8.91 -22.77
N GLN A 314 42.43 -8.01 -22.01
CA GLN A 314 43.67 -7.33 -22.39
C GLN A 314 44.80 -7.59 -21.41
N VAL A 315 46.01 -7.20 -21.80
CA VAL A 315 47.17 -7.22 -20.91
C VAL A 315 47.26 -5.88 -20.18
N GLY A 316 47.30 -5.94 -18.86
CA GLY A 316 47.55 -4.81 -17.99
C GLY A 316 46.28 -4.26 -17.34
N ASN A 317 46.33 -4.16 -16.02
CA ASN A 317 45.34 -3.58 -15.09
C ASN A 317 44.22 -4.54 -14.68
N GLY A 318 44.26 -5.05 -13.45
CA GLY A 318 43.10 -5.72 -12.86
C GLY A 318 42.13 -4.76 -12.17
N GLY A 319 41.04 -5.31 -11.64
CA GLY A 319 40.03 -4.54 -10.91
C GLY A 319 39.15 -5.39 -10.01
N THR A 320 38.00 -4.84 -9.61
CA THR A 320 37.12 -5.47 -8.63
C THR A 320 35.66 -5.07 -8.80
N ILE A 321 34.75 -5.98 -8.44
CA ILE A 321 33.35 -5.68 -8.14
C ILE A 321 33.14 -6.02 -6.67
N THR A 322 33.36 -5.05 -5.79
CA THR A 322 33.48 -5.31 -4.33
C THR A 322 32.14 -5.57 -3.64
N GLY A 323 31.03 -5.08 -4.20
CA GLY A 323 29.69 -5.37 -3.70
C GLY A 323 29.00 -6.55 -4.40
N GLY A 324 29.75 -7.31 -5.20
CA GLY A 324 29.22 -8.39 -6.01
C GLY A 324 28.14 -7.94 -6.99
N TRP A 325 27.11 -8.76 -7.19
CA TRP A 325 26.08 -8.51 -8.19
C TRP A 325 24.68 -8.94 -7.74
N SER A 326 23.67 -8.41 -8.41
CA SER A 326 22.26 -8.64 -8.11
C SER A 326 21.44 -8.96 -9.36
N LEU A 327 20.38 -9.73 -9.17
CA LEU A 327 19.34 -10.00 -10.16
C LEU A 327 18.00 -9.48 -9.65
N SER A 328 17.26 -8.83 -10.54
CA SER A 328 15.87 -8.44 -10.34
C SER A 328 15.03 -9.12 -11.40
N LEU A 329 14.14 -10.00 -11.00
CA LEU A 329 13.34 -10.85 -11.87
C LEU A 329 11.86 -10.53 -11.70
N LEU A 330 11.13 -10.26 -12.79
CA LEU A 330 9.67 -10.26 -12.77
C LEU A 330 9.18 -11.52 -13.46
N THR A 331 8.24 -12.22 -12.83
CA THR A 331 7.46 -13.27 -13.47
C THR A 331 6.03 -12.79 -13.68
N ASP A 332 5.31 -13.37 -14.64
CA ASP A 332 3.85 -13.25 -14.66
C ASP A 332 3.28 -14.05 -13.49
N THR A 333 3.15 -13.42 -12.32
CA THR A 333 2.51 -14.05 -11.16
C THR A 333 0.99 -14.24 -11.36
N SER A 334 0.47 -14.09 -12.57
CA SER A 334 -0.86 -14.58 -12.90
C SER A 334 -0.82 -16.11 -12.75
N PRO A 335 -1.58 -16.71 -11.82
CA PRO A 335 -1.74 -18.15 -11.81
C PRO A 335 -2.17 -18.61 -13.21
N PRO A 336 -1.84 -19.85 -13.64
CA PRO A 336 -2.35 -20.36 -14.91
C PRO A 336 -3.87 -20.19 -14.92
N GLN A 337 -4.38 -19.23 -15.70
CA GLN A 337 -5.82 -19.03 -15.77
C GLN A 337 -6.39 -20.25 -16.47
N SER A 338 -7.16 -21.06 -15.73
CA SER A 338 -8.15 -21.93 -16.32
C SER A 338 -8.91 -21.10 -17.37
N PRO A 339 -9.20 -21.67 -18.56
CA PRO A 339 -10.01 -20.94 -19.54
C PRO A 339 -11.31 -20.48 -18.86
N PRO A 340 -11.80 -19.25 -19.13
CA PRO A 340 -12.96 -18.73 -18.42
C PRO A 340 -14.15 -19.69 -18.50
N ILE A 341 -14.73 -19.98 -17.34
CA ILE A 341 -15.95 -20.77 -17.23
C ILE A 341 -17.11 -19.91 -17.73
N LEU A 342 -17.92 -20.45 -18.63
CA LEU A 342 -18.93 -19.68 -19.35
C LEU A 342 -20.33 -19.91 -18.79
N VAL A 343 -21.00 -18.84 -18.38
CA VAL A 343 -22.45 -18.78 -18.18
C VAL A 343 -23.11 -18.37 -19.49
N ASN A 344 -23.92 -19.25 -20.09
CA ASN A 344 -24.54 -19.06 -21.39
C ASN A 344 -26.07 -19.26 -21.39
N ASN A 345 -26.65 -19.57 -20.23
CA ASN A 345 -28.09 -19.67 -20.05
C ASN A 345 -28.51 -19.21 -18.64
N THR A 346 -29.82 -18.99 -18.45
CA THR A 346 -30.40 -18.50 -17.20
C THR A 346 -31.02 -19.61 -16.34
N ASN A 347 -30.73 -20.88 -16.64
CA ASN A 347 -31.26 -21.99 -15.85
C ASN A 347 -30.69 -21.96 -14.43
N ASP A 348 -31.44 -22.49 -13.45
CA ASP A 348 -30.96 -22.59 -12.07
C ASP A 348 -29.75 -23.53 -11.92
N SER A 349 -29.67 -24.59 -12.72
CA SER A 349 -28.63 -25.61 -12.64
C SER A 349 -28.32 -26.26 -13.98
N GLY A 350 -27.25 -27.06 -14.02
CA GLY A 350 -26.75 -27.75 -15.21
C GLY A 350 -25.76 -26.93 -16.02
N PRO A 351 -25.12 -27.53 -17.04
CA PRO A 351 -24.06 -26.88 -17.81
C PRO A 351 -24.44 -25.50 -18.34
N GLY A 352 -23.54 -24.53 -18.16
CA GLY A 352 -23.73 -23.15 -18.62
C GLY A 352 -24.62 -22.26 -17.73
N SER A 353 -25.14 -22.77 -16.61
CA SER A 353 -25.79 -21.96 -15.57
C SER A 353 -24.76 -21.32 -14.63
N LEU A 354 -25.13 -20.21 -13.97
CA LEU A 354 -24.28 -19.57 -12.95
C LEU A 354 -23.97 -20.50 -11.77
N ARG A 355 -24.96 -21.27 -11.31
CA ARG A 355 -24.75 -22.26 -10.24
C ARG A 355 -23.69 -23.28 -10.63
N GLN A 356 -23.80 -23.86 -11.81
CA GLN A 356 -22.83 -24.84 -12.28
C GLN A 356 -21.45 -24.20 -12.48
N ALA A 357 -21.39 -22.97 -12.99
CA ALA A 357 -20.14 -22.26 -13.17
C ALA A 357 -19.39 -22.03 -11.84
N ILE A 358 -20.10 -21.71 -10.75
CA ILE A 358 -19.48 -21.59 -9.41
C ILE A 358 -19.03 -22.97 -8.90
N ILE A 359 -19.81 -24.04 -9.13
CA ILE A 359 -19.40 -25.40 -8.76
C ILE A 359 -18.13 -25.81 -9.50
N ASP A 360 -18.08 -25.56 -10.81
CA ASP A 360 -16.93 -25.89 -11.66
C ASP A 360 -15.70 -25.08 -11.24
N ALA A 361 -15.86 -23.80 -10.88
CA ALA A 361 -14.79 -22.97 -10.36
C ALA A 361 -14.19 -23.55 -9.07
N ASN A 362 -15.03 -23.86 -8.09
CA ASN A 362 -14.58 -24.43 -6.80
C ASN A 362 -13.91 -25.83 -6.91
N LEU A 363 -14.01 -26.49 -8.07
CA LEU A 363 -13.37 -27.78 -8.34
C LEU A 363 -12.02 -27.62 -9.05
N ASN A 364 -11.77 -26.47 -9.65
CA ASN A 364 -10.51 -26.16 -10.30
C ASN A 364 -9.51 -25.67 -9.26
N VAL A 365 -8.22 -25.97 -9.44
CA VAL A 365 -7.20 -25.50 -8.50
C VAL A 365 -6.71 -24.13 -8.96
N GLY A 366 -6.90 -23.11 -8.14
CA GLY A 366 -6.30 -21.79 -8.35
C GLY A 366 -7.34 -20.70 -8.58
N ALA A 367 -6.92 -19.59 -9.18
CA ALA A 367 -7.86 -18.50 -9.45
C ALA A 367 -8.64 -18.77 -10.75
N ASP A 368 -9.96 -18.78 -10.66
CA ASP A 368 -10.85 -18.98 -11.80
C ASP A 368 -11.56 -17.69 -12.22
N THR A 369 -12.10 -17.70 -13.43
CA THR A 369 -12.91 -16.60 -13.97
C THR A 369 -14.19 -17.13 -14.58
N ILE A 370 -15.33 -16.57 -14.16
CA ILE A 370 -16.65 -16.80 -14.74
C ILE A 370 -17.01 -15.62 -15.63
N ASN A 371 -17.23 -15.89 -16.92
CA ASN A 371 -17.71 -14.95 -17.92
C ASN A 371 -19.15 -15.25 -18.30
N PHE A 372 -19.87 -14.23 -18.77
CA PHE A 372 -21.24 -14.31 -19.26
C PHE A 372 -21.29 -14.11 -20.79
N ASN A 373 -22.01 -14.98 -21.48
CA ASN A 373 -22.38 -14.89 -22.90
C ASN A 373 -23.73 -15.56 -23.14
N ILE A 374 -24.77 -15.03 -22.51
CA ILE A 374 -26.13 -15.57 -22.61
C ILE A 374 -26.80 -15.01 -23.88
N TYR A 375 -27.21 -15.90 -24.79
CA TYR A 375 -27.90 -15.54 -26.03
C TYR A 375 -29.33 -15.03 -25.77
N PRO A 376 -29.82 -14.00 -26.49
CA PRO A 376 -29.24 -13.30 -27.65
C PRO A 376 -28.27 -12.15 -27.32
N GLY A 377 -27.81 -12.03 -26.07
CA GLY A 377 -27.16 -10.82 -25.54
C GLY A 377 -28.17 -9.91 -24.84
N GLY A 378 -27.73 -8.72 -24.46
CA GLY A 378 -28.52 -7.73 -23.75
C GLY A 378 -28.84 -8.12 -22.29
N PRO A 379 -29.80 -7.41 -21.66
CA PRO A 379 -30.30 -7.70 -20.32
C PRO A 379 -30.74 -9.15 -20.14
N GLN A 380 -30.27 -9.78 -19.06
CA GLN A 380 -30.66 -11.14 -18.69
C GLN A 380 -30.98 -11.20 -17.19
N THR A 381 -31.99 -11.98 -16.83
CA THR A 381 -32.35 -12.25 -15.45
C THR A 381 -32.15 -13.72 -15.14
N ILE A 382 -31.32 -14.02 -14.15
CA ILE A 382 -31.12 -15.34 -13.56
C ILE A 382 -31.91 -15.37 -12.27
N THR A 383 -32.76 -16.37 -12.10
CA THR A 383 -33.54 -16.55 -10.88
C THR A 383 -33.15 -17.88 -10.26
N PRO A 384 -32.16 -17.91 -9.34
CA PRO A 384 -31.81 -19.12 -8.62
C PRO A 384 -33.04 -19.68 -7.88
N ALA A 385 -33.15 -21.00 -7.80
CA ALA A 385 -34.19 -21.71 -7.05
C ALA A 385 -33.86 -21.83 -5.55
N SER A 386 -32.60 -21.56 -5.18
CA SER A 386 -32.04 -21.57 -3.82
C SER A 386 -30.78 -20.72 -3.79
N ALA A 387 -30.19 -20.50 -2.60
CA ALA A 387 -28.89 -19.85 -2.47
C ALA A 387 -27.85 -20.46 -3.45
N LEU A 388 -27.01 -19.62 -4.05
CA LEU A 388 -25.93 -20.10 -4.91
C LEU A 388 -24.86 -20.81 -4.05
N PRO A 389 -24.09 -21.73 -4.64
CA PRO A 389 -22.99 -22.38 -3.94
C PRO A 389 -22.01 -21.36 -3.36
N GLU A 390 -21.40 -21.68 -2.22
CA GLU A 390 -20.35 -20.85 -1.65
C GLU A 390 -19.16 -20.76 -2.61
N ILE A 391 -18.50 -19.60 -2.65
CA ILE A 391 -17.27 -19.37 -3.40
C ILE A 391 -16.12 -19.70 -2.45
N THR A 392 -15.42 -20.81 -2.69
CA THR A 392 -14.47 -21.38 -1.72
C THR A 392 -13.01 -21.01 -1.96
N GLU A 393 -12.70 -20.45 -3.13
CA GLU A 393 -11.36 -20.00 -3.50
C GLU A 393 -11.41 -18.68 -4.28
N ALA A 394 -10.26 -18.23 -4.79
CA ALA A 394 -10.18 -16.98 -5.54
C ALA A 394 -10.98 -17.08 -6.84
N LEU A 395 -12.08 -16.33 -6.94
CA LEU A 395 -12.97 -16.37 -8.09
C LEU A 395 -13.26 -14.96 -8.60
N THR A 396 -13.06 -14.76 -9.90
CA THR A 396 -13.57 -13.57 -10.60
C THR A 396 -14.91 -13.90 -11.24
N ILE A 397 -15.99 -13.27 -10.78
CA ILE A 397 -17.29 -13.25 -11.48
C ILE A 397 -17.37 -11.95 -12.27
N ASP A 398 -17.22 -12.03 -13.59
CA ASP A 398 -17.22 -10.87 -14.48
C ASP A 398 -18.46 -10.82 -15.36
N ALA A 399 -19.53 -10.20 -14.84
CA ALA A 399 -20.76 -9.99 -15.60
C ALA A 399 -20.65 -8.86 -16.66
N THR A 400 -19.52 -8.14 -16.72
CA THR A 400 -19.31 -7.11 -17.75
C THR A 400 -19.05 -7.73 -19.12
N THR A 401 -18.74 -9.02 -19.20
CA THR A 401 -18.50 -9.72 -20.47
C THR A 401 -19.79 -10.04 -21.23
N GLN A 402 -20.96 -9.90 -20.62
CA GLN A 402 -22.24 -10.16 -21.28
C GLN A 402 -22.37 -9.27 -22.54
N PRO A 403 -22.64 -9.85 -23.73
CA PRO A 403 -22.83 -9.06 -24.93
C PRO A 403 -23.91 -7.99 -24.75
N GLY A 404 -23.60 -6.75 -25.14
CA GLY A 404 -24.49 -5.60 -24.94
C GLY A 404 -24.19 -4.76 -23.68
N PHE A 405 -23.21 -5.16 -22.85
CA PHE A 405 -22.74 -4.33 -21.75
C PHE A 405 -22.12 -3.03 -22.29
N THR A 406 -22.56 -1.89 -21.77
CA THR A 406 -22.12 -0.55 -22.19
C THR A 406 -21.74 0.32 -20.98
N GLY A 407 -21.12 -0.30 -19.97
CA GLY A 407 -20.70 0.38 -18.74
C GLY A 407 -21.74 0.39 -17.62
N ARG A 408 -22.84 -0.36 -17.77
CA ARG A 408 -23.85 -0.59 -16.71
C ARG A 408 -24.17 -2.08 -16.62
N PRO A 409 -24.35 -2.63 -15.41
CA PRO A 409 -24.76 -4.02 -15.21
C PRO A 409 -25.98 -4.40 -16.06
N ILE A 410 -25.89 -5.54 -16.73
CA ILE A 410 -27.00 -6.10 -17.52
C ILE A 410 -27.35 -7.55 -17.18
N ILE A 411 -26.64 -8.15 -16.22
CA ILE A 411 -27.01 -9.45 -15.66
C ILE A 411 -27.67 -9.19 -14.30
N GLU A 412 -28.96 -9.48 -14.21
CA GLU A 412 -29.73 -9.45 -12.96
C GLU A 412 -29.78 -10.84 -12.33
N ILE A 413 -29.45 -10.92 -11.04
CA ILE A 413 -29.76 -12.05 -10.18
C ILE A 413 -30.98 -11.65 -9.34
N ASP A 414 -32.12 -12.24 -9.69
CA ASP A 414 -33.34 -12.15 -8.89
C ASP A 414 -33.25 -13.15 -7.74
N GLY A 415 -32.96 -12.64 -6.54
CA GLY A 415 -32.72 -13.42 -5.34
C GLY A 415 -33.97 -13.92 -4.62
N THR A 416 -35.17 -13.79 -5.21
CA THR A 416 -36.46 -14.09 -4.53
C THR A 416 -36.47 -15.47 -3.84
N ASN A 417 -35.85 -16.49 -4.45
CA ASN A 417 -35.86 -17.86 -3.91
C ASN A 417 -34.59 -18.26 -3.16
N THR A 418 -33.68 -17.35 -2.81
CA THR A 418 -32.41 -17.73 -2.16
C THR A 418 -32.52 -18.11 -0.67
N GLY A 419 -33.73 -18.47 -0.23
CA GLY A 419 -34.03 -18.98 1.10
C GLY A 419 -34.24 -17.88 2.16
N PRO A 420 -34.91 -18.21 3.28
CA PRO A 420 -35.10 -17.31 4.41
C PRO A 420 -33.87 -17.26 5.34
N PHE A 421 -33.86 -16.28 6.25
CA PHE A 421 -32.92 -16.15 7.37
C PHE A 421 -32.96 -17.40 8.26
N SER A 422 -32.08 -18.37 8.03
CA SER A 422 -31.95 -19.58 8.84
C SER A 422 -30.66 -19.57 9.65
N GLY A 423 -30.52 -18.59 10.55
CA GLY A 423 -29.56 -18.63 11.67
C GLY A 423 -28.06 -18.66 11.32
N GLY A 424 -27.68 -18.46 10.06
CA GLY A 424 -26.32 -18.21 9.60
C GLY A 424 -26.33 -17.07 8.59
N VAL A 425 -25.19 -16.39 8.42
CA VAL A 425 -25.05 -15.32 7.42
C VAL A 425 -25.09 -15.96 6.05
N THR A 426 -26.20 -15.81 5.33
CA THR A 426 -26.33 -16.28 3.95
C THR A 426 -26.71 -15.12 3.03
N GLY A 427 -25.86 -14.82 2.07
CA GLY A 427 -26.15 -13.93 0.96
C GLY A 427 -26.62 -14.70 -0.29
N VAL A 428 -26.99 -13.96 -1.34
CA VAL A 428 -27.17 -14.54 -2.69
C VAL A 428 -25.85 -15.14 -3.17
N LEU A 429 -24.75 -14.39 -2.99
CA LEU A 429 -23.37 -14.85 -3.17
C LEU A 429 -22.67 -14.91 -1.81
N ASN A 430 -22.09 -16.06 -1.48
CA ASN A 430 -21.38 -16.31 -0.22
C ASN A 430 -19.90 -16.52 -0.52
N VAL A 431 -19.05 -15.58 -0.10
CA VAL A 431 -17.61 -15.59 -0.36
C VAL A 431 -16.86 -16.11 0.86
N ASN A 432 -16.35 -17.33 0.75
CA ASN A 432 -15.48 -17.96 1.73
C ASN A 432 -14.01 -17.99 1.28
N GLY A 433 -13.73 -17.87 -0.02
CA GLY A 433 -12.39 -17.70 -0.58
C GLY A 433 -11.89 -16.26 -0.50
N GLY A 434 -10.57 -16.06 -0.47
CA GLY A 434 -9.96 -14.73 -0.54
C GLY A 434 -9.56 -14.36 -1.96
N ASN A 435 -9.23 -13.09 -2.22
CA ASN A 435 -8.83 -12.59 -3.54
C ASN A 435 -9.89 -12.76 -4.64
N SER A 436 -11.16 -12.82 -4.28
CA SER A 436 -12.27 -12.88 -5.25
C SER A 436 -12.63 -11.50 -5.77
N VAL A 437 -13.15 -11.45 -7.00
CA VAL A 437 -13.66 -10.23 -7.62
C VAL A 437 -15.08 -10.46 -8.09
N ILE A 438 -16.03 -9.63 -7.65
CA ILE A 438 -17.43 -9.70 -8.11
C ILE A 438 -17.77 -8.38 -8.76
N ARG A 439 -18.07 -8.40 -10.07
CA ARG A 439 -18.37 -7.18 -10.82
C ARG A 439 -19.48 -7.29 -11.85
N GLY A 440 -20.13 -6.15 -12.10
CA GLY A 440 -21.06 -5.96 -13.21
C GLY A 440 -22.44 -6.62 -13.02
N LEU A 441 -22.79 -7.03 -11.80
CA LEU A 441 -24.07 -7.68 -11.49
C LEU A 441 -25.11 -6.68 -11.00
N VAL A 442 -26.38 -6.97 -11.29
CA VAL A 442 -27.52 -6.44 -10.54
C VAL A 442 -27.99 -7.55 -9.59
N ILE A 443 -28.12 -7.30 -8.29
CA ILE A 443 -28.61 -8.29 -7.32
C ILE A 443 -29.73 -7.66 -6.50
N ASN A 444 -30.92 -8.25 -6.51
CA ASN A 444 -32.08 -7.69 -5.84
C ASN A 444 -33.08 -8.77 -5.38
N ARG A 445 -34.17 -8.34 -4.73
CA ARG A 445 -35.27 -9.21 -4.25
C ARG A 445 -34.84 -10.39 -3.35
N TYR A 446 -33.65 -10.30 -2.74
CA TYR A 446 -33.14 -11.32 -1.82
C TYR A 446 -33.69 -11.12 -0.40
N ASN A 447 -33.45 -12.08 0.49
CA ASN A 447 -34.05 -12.14 1.83
C ASN A 447 -33.08 -11.84 2.99
N ASN A 448 -31.76 -11.76 2.75
CA ASN A 448 -30.78 -11.44 3.79
C ASN A 448 -29.69 -10.48 3.27
N SER A 449 -28.61 -10.98 2.63
CA SER A 449 -27.58 -10.11 2.04
C SER A 449 -27.47 -10.34 0.52
N ALA A 450 -27.06 -9.33 -0.26
CA ALA A 450 -26.77 -9.55 -1.68
C ALA A 450 -25.46 -10.34 -1.83
N ILE A 451 -24.41 -9.84 -1.18
CA ILE A 451 -23.08 -10.45 -1.15
C ILE A 451 -22.65 -10.52 0.30
N ALA A 452 -22.31 -11.71 0.77
CA ALA A 452 -21.77 -11.93 2.10
C ALA A 452 -20.32 -12.41 1.98
N ILE A 453 -19.37 -11.63 2.52
CA ILE A 453 -17.95 -11.96 2.58
C ILE A 453 -17.66 -12.51 3.97
N LEU A 454 -17.62 -13.83 4.06
CA LEU A 454 -17.69 -14.57 5.32
C LEU A 454 -16.31 -14.93 5.86
N LYS A 455 -15.37 -15.27 4.97
CA LYS A 455 -14.01 -15.72 5.32
C LYS A 455 -13.03 -15.28 4.26
N ASN A 456 -11.75 -15.17 4.66
CA ASN A 456 -10.60 -14.81 3.85
C ASN A 456 -10.72 -13.44 3.15
N GLY A 457 -9.77 -12.55 3.42
CA GLY A 457 -9.77 -11.18 2.93
C GLY A 457 -9.36 -10.96 1.48
N SER A 458 -9.13 -9.69 1.13
CA SER A 458 -8.63 -9.25 -0.17
C SER A 458 -9.63 -9.39 -1.33
N ASN A 459 -10.93 -9.41 -1.03
CA ASN A 459 -11.96 -9.45 -2.07
C ASN A 459 -12.29 -8.04 -2.59
N ILE A 460 -12.67 -7.95 -3.86
CA ILE A 460 -13.05 -6.71 -4.53
C ILE A 460 -14.49 -6.83 -5.03
N ILE A 461 -15.36 -5.95 -4.55
CA ILE A 461 -16.76 -5.85 -4.99
C ILE A 461 -16.92 -4.52 -5.73
N GLU A 462 -17.09 -4.55 -7.05
CA GLU A 462 -17.05 -3.33 -7.86
C GLU A 462 -18.07 -3.30 -9.01
N GLY A 463 -18.59 -2.13 -9.35
CA GLY A 463 -19.47 -1.96 -10.51
C GLY A 463 -20.81 -2.72 -10.42
N ASN A 464 -21.28 -3.08 -9.22
CA ASN A 464 -22.53 -3.81 -9.01
C ASN A 464 -23.68 -2.87 -8.64
N PHE A 465 -24.91 -3.23 -9.04
CA PHE A 465 -26.15 -2.59 -8.59
C PHE A 465 -26.87 -3.52 -7.61
N ILE A 466 -27.05 -3.08 -6.37
CA ILE A 466 -27.61 -3.87 -5.30
C ILE A 466 -28.90 -3.22 -4.82
N GLY A 467 -29.99 -3.99 -4.82
CA GLY A 467 -31.30 -3.56 -4.33
C GLY A 467 -32.10 -2.67 -5.29
N THR A 468 -31.60 -2.41 -6.50
CA THR A 468 -32.32 -1.67 -7.55
C THR A 468 -32.67 -2.56 -8.73
N ASP A 469 -33.46 -2.03 -9.66
CA ASP A 469 -33.60 -2.57 -11.01
C ASP A 469 -32.30 -2.39 -11.83
N ILE A 470 -32.27 -2.99 -13.02
CA ILE A 470 -31.17 -2.90 -13.99
C ILE A 470 -30.85 -1.47 -14.43
N GLY A 471 -31.85 -0.57 -14.36
CA GLY A 471 -31.67 0.85 -14.63
C GLY A 471 -30.95 1.61 -13.51
N GLY A 472 -30.92 1.05 -12.30
CA GLY A 472 -30.44 1.74 -11.10
C GLY A 472 -31.35 2.90 -10.68
N THR A 473 -32.64 2.83 -10.98
CA THR A 473 -33.59 3.95 -10.81
C THR A 473 -34.84 3.59 -10.01
N VAL A 474 -35.12 2.31 -9.82
CA VAL A 474 -36.28 1.82 -9.07
C VAL A 474 -35.81 0.84 -8.01
N SER A 475 -36.31 0.97 -6.77
CA SER A 475 -36.05 -0.03 -5.73
C SER A 475 -36.65 -1.39 -6.13
N LYS A 476 -35.83 -2.43 -6.00
CA LYS A 476 -36.21 -3.85 -6.04
C LYS A 476 -35.70 -4.59 -4.80
N GLY A 477 -35.20 -3.86 -3.81
CA GLY A 477 -34.70 -4.40 -2.56
C GLY A 477 -35.85 -4.70 -1.60
N VAL A 478 -35.50 -5.38 -0.51
CA VAL A 478 -36.41 -5.72 0.57
C VAL A 478 -35.97 -4.92 1.81
N ALA A 479 -36.91 -4.28 2.51
CA ALA A 479 -36.61 -3.23 3.48
C ALA A 479 -35.89 -3.69 4.77
N LEU A 480 -35.56 -4.98 4.91
CA LEU A 480 -34.88 -5.56 6.08
C LEU A 480 -33.60 -6.32 5.68
N THR A 481 -33.07 -6.08 4.48
CA THR A 481 -31.93 -6.81 3.94
C THR A 481 -30.67 -5.96 3.85
N GLU A 482 -29.52 -6.60 3.86
CA GLU A 482 -28.20 -5.99 3.78
C GLU A 482 -27.67 -6.01 2.34
N GLY A 483 -26.89 -5.01 1.95
CA GLY A 483 -26.32 -4.98 0.60
C GLY A 483 -25.10 -5.88 0.53
N ILE A 484 -24.03 -5.43 1.18
CA ILE A 484 -22.76 -6.15 1.29
C ILE A 484 -22.45 -6.33 2.77
N SER A 485 -22.38 -7.58 3.21
CA SER A 485 -22.02 -7.97 4.57
C SER A 485 -20.58 -8.47 4.59
N ILE A 486 -19.76 -7.98 5.52
CA ILE A 486 -18.31 -8.23 5.55
C ILE A 486 -17.88 -8.66 6.95
N ASP A 487 -17.33 -9.88 7.06
CA ASP A 487 -16.91 -10.51 8.32
C ASP A 487 -15.40 -10.75 8.37
N THR A 488 -14.66 -10.20 7.42
CA THR A 488 -13.21 -10.42 7.28
C THR A 488 -12.48 -9.14 6.90
N ALA A 489 -11.15 -9.22 6.87
CA ALA A 489 -10.29 -8.06 6.70
C ALA A 489 -9.92 -7.76 5.24
N ASN A 490 -9.39 -6.57 4.98
CA ASN A 490 -8.73 -6.19 3.73
C ASN A 490 -9.60 -6.29 2.45
N ASN A 491 -10.90 -6.11 2.54
CA ASN A 491 -11.78 -6.09 1.36
C ASN A 491 -11.95 -4.67 0.82
N VAL A 492 -12.21 -4.57 -0.49
CA VAL A 492 -12.51 -3.31 -1.17
C VAL A 492 -13.94 -3.37 -1.72
N VAL A 493 -14.76 -2.41 -1.30
CA VAL A 493 -16.07 -2.16 -1.89
C VAL A 493 -15.98 -0.88 -2.72
N GLY A 494 -16.06 -1.04 -4.03
CA GLY A 494 -15.98 0.02 -5.02
C GLY A 494 -14.56 0.25 -5.52
N GLY A 495 -14.24 1.49 -5.88
CA GLY A 495 -12.95 1.87 -6.42
C GLY A 495 -12.92 3.34 -6.85
N THR A 496 -11.78 3.82 -7.37
CA THR A 496 -11.61 5.24 -7.74
C THR A 496 -12.15 5.60 -9.13
N THR A 497 -12.64 4.63 -9.90
CA THR A 497 -13.16 4.83 -11.25
C THR A 497 -14.68 4.76 -11.27
N ALA A 498 -15.31 5.38 -12.27
CA ALA A 498 -16.76 5.28 -12.44
C ALA A 498 -17.23 3.85 -12.73
N ALA A 499 -16.38 3.01 -13.34
CA ALA A 499 -16.69 1.61 -13.63
C ALA A 499 -16.68 0.73 -12.37
N ALA A 500 -15.84 1.06 -11.38
CA ALA A 500 -15.75 0.33 -10.13
C ALA A 500 -16.86 0.68 -9.12
N ARG A 501 -17.61 1.77 -9.35
CA ARG A 501 -18.66 2.25 -8.45
C ARG A 501 -19.80 1.25 -8.29
N ASN A 502 -20.05 0.82 -7.06
CA ASN A 502 -21.31 0.14 -6.76
C ASN A 502 -22.44 1.16 -6.53
N LEU A 503 -23.66 0.76 -6.87
CA LEU A 503 -24.92 1.41 -6.48
C LEU A 503 -25.62 0.50 -5.47
N ILE A 504 -25.82 0.95 -4.24
CA ILE A 504 -26.37 0.11 -3.15
C ILE A 504 -27.56 0.83 -2.52
N SER A 505 -28.78 0.41 -2.83
CA SER A 505 -29.98 1.22 -2.55
C SER A 505 -31.25 0.39 -2.46
N GLY A 506 -32.29 0.93 -1.80
CA GLY A 506 -33.61 0.29 -1.72
C GLY A 506 -33.70 -0.89 -0.74
N ILE A 507 -32.75 -1.01 0.18
CA ILE A 507 -32.59 -2.13 1.13
C ILE A 507 -32.58 -1.58 2.57
N ALA A 508 -32.09 -2.33 3.58
CA ALA A 508 -31.93 -1.80 4.94
C ALA A 508 -30.58 -1.15 5.17
N GLU A 509 -29.50 -1.93 5.08
CA GLU A 509 -28.13 -1.51 5.35
C GLU A 509 -27.32 -1.60 4.05
N GLY A 510 -26.61 -0.55 3.65
CA GLY A 510 -25.82 -0.58 2.41
C GLY A 510 -24.61 -1.52 2.50
N VAL A 511 -23.60 -1.11 3.25
CA VAL A 511 -22.42 -1.92 3.58
C VAL A 511 -22.35 -2.09 5.09
N ILE A 512 -22.27 -3.32 5.57
CA ILE A 512 -22.20 -3.62 6.99
C ILE A 512 -20.94 -4.44 7.30
N PHE A 513 -20.20 -3.99 8.31
CA PHE A 513 -19.07 -4.74 8.88
C PHE A 513 -19.54 -5.51 10.09
N THR A 514 -19.39 -6.83 10.07
CA THR A 514 -19.84 -7.71 11.14
C THR A 514 -18.72 -8.60 11.68
N THR A 515 -19.04 -9.40 12.71
CA THR A 515 -18.11 -10.31 13.40
C THR A 515 -18.72 -11.70 13.64
N TYR A 516 -19.67 -12.15 12.79
CA TYR A 516 -20.38 -13.42 13.02
C TYR A 516 -19.46 -14.66 13.05
N TYR A 517 -18.37 -14.65 12.29
CA TYR A 517 -17.41 -15.77 12.18
C TYR A 517 -16.09 -15.54 12.95
N SER A 518 -16.11 -14.72 14.01
CA SER A 518 -15.02 -14.49 14.98
C SER A 518 -13.75 -13.77 14.49
N ASP A 519 -13.59 -13.52 13.19
CA ASP A 519 -12.61 -12.55 12.68
C ASP A 519 -13.23 -11.15 12.67
N PRO A 520 -12.54 -10.11 13.20
CA PRO A 520 -13.02 -8.76 13.09
C PRO A 520 -12.86 -8.25 11.65
N ALA A 521 -13.92 -7.68 11.09
CA ALA A 521 -13.88 -7.03 9.79
C ALA A 521 -13.03 -5.74 9.86
N THR A 522 -11.74 -5.86 9.60
CA THR A 522 -10.75 -4.77 9.76
C THR A 522 -10.09 -4.37 8.45
N LEU A 523 -9.57 -3.14 8.39
CA LEU A 523 -8.80 -2.67 7.23
C LEU A 523 -9.56 -2.79 5.90
N ASN A 524 -10.89 -2.74 5.95
CA ASN A 524 -11.71 -2.71 4.75
C ASN A 524 -11.82 -1.28 4.22
N LEU A 525 -11.96 -1.17 2.90
CA LEU A 525 -12.04 0.10 2.19
C LEU A 525 -13.35 0.18 1.41
N VAL A 526 -14.23 1.11 1.79
CA VAL A 526 -15.46 1.43 1.06
C VAL A 526 -15.23 2.75 0.35
N GLN A 527 -15.10 2.75 -0.98
CA GLN A 527 -14.75 3.95 -1.75
C GLN A 527 -15.47 4.06 -3.09
N GLY A 528 -15.79 5.29 -3.50
CA GLY A 528 -16.35 5.58 -4.83
C GLY A 528 -17.78 5.10 -5.07
N ASN A 529 -18.51 4.67 -4.05
CA ASN A 529 -19.85 4.08 -4.15
C ASN A 529 -20.97 5.12 -4.07
N PHE A 530 -22.13 4.79 -4.64
CA PHE A 530 -23.40 5.50 -4.42
C PHE A 530 -24.29 4.64 -3.51
N ILE A 531 -24.70 5.18 -2.37
CA ILE A 531 -25.42 4.46 -1.33
C ILE A 531 -26.65 5.27 -0.89
N GLY A 532 -27.84 4.70 -1.09
CA GLY A 532 -29.16 5.30 -0.81
C GLY A 532 -29.73 6.20 -1.93
N THR A 533 -29.10 6.22 -3.10
CA THR A 533 -29.47 7.09 -4.24
C THR A 533 -29.83 6.30 -5.49
N ASP A 534 -30.27 6.97 -6.55
CA ASP A 534 -30.29 6.40 -7.88
C ASP A 534 -28.88 6.42 -8.52
N VAL A 535 -28.75 5.78 -9.68
CA VAL A 535 -27.50 5.73 -10.47
C VAL A 535 -26.97 7.12 -10.85
N THR A 536 -27.82 8.15 -10.84
CA THR A 536 -27.40 9.54 -11.13
C THR A 536 -26.87 10.27 -9.91
N GLY A 537 -27.13 9.75 -8.70
CA GLY A 537 -26.79 10.41 -7.43
C GLY A 537 -27.63 11.65 -7.16
N THR A 538 -28.83 11.76 -7.75
CA THR A 538 -29.70 12.94 -7.62
C THR A 538 -31.09 12.63 -7.09
N LYS A 539 -31.51 11.37 -7.09
CA LYS A 539 -32.78 10.92 -6.52
C LYS A 539 -32.53 9.92 -5.40
N GLN A 540 -33.46 9.90 -4.44
CA GLN A 540 -33.40 8.98 -3.31
C GLN A 540 -33.99 7.64 -3.73
N ILE A 541 -33.25 6.56 -3.46
CA ILE A 541 -33.77 5.20 -3.43
C ILE A 541 -33.37 4.67 -2.06
N ALA A 542 -34.18 5.02 -1.07
CA ALA A 542 -33.75 4.99 0.31
C ALA A 542 -33.36 3.59 0.78
N ASN A 543 -32.22 3.51 1.48
CA ASN A 543 -32.04 2.43 2.43
C ASN A 543 -32.83 2.76 3.70
N SER A 544 -33.54 1.77 4.27
CA SER A 544 -34.41 1.94 5.43
C SER A 544 -33.65 2.07 6.76
N HIS A 545 -32.33 1.83 6.74
CA HIS A 545 -31.44 2.05 7.86
C HIS A 545 -30.19 2.84 7.42
N ALA A 546 -28.97 2.36 7.63
CA ALA A 546 -27.76 3.12 7.40
C ALA A 546 -27.15 2.85 6.01
N GLY A 547 -26.38 3.82 5.52
CA GLY A 547 -25.60 3.63 4.30
C GLY A 547 -24.41 2.70 4.53
N VAL A 548 -23.61 2.99 5.54
CA VAL A 548 -22.47 2.16 5.96
C VAL A 548 -22.47 2.01 7.48
N SER A 549 -22.31 0.80 8.02
CA SER A 549 -22.35 0.59 9.47
C SER A 549 -21.33 -0.45 10.00
N THR A 550 -20.88 -0.29 11.24
CA THR A 550 -20.00 -1.24 11.96
C THR A 550 -20.76 -2.11 12.97
N ARG A 551 -22.01 -2.44 12.65
CA ARG A 551 -23.03 -2.91 13.60
C ARG A 551 -22.91 -4.39 13.98
N SER A 552 -21.81 -4.79 14.60
CA SER A 552 -21.68 -6.10 15.27
C SER A 552 -20.76 -6.05 16.49
N ALA A 553 -21.00 -6.92 17.47
CA ALA A 553 -20.20 -7.01 18.70
C ALA A 553 -19.18 -8.17 18.61
N PRO A 554 -17.90 -7.95 18.97
CA PRO A 554 -17.40 -6.83 19.77
C PRO A 554 -17.14 -5.52 19.01
N GLY A 555 -17.04 -5.56 17.68
CA GLY A 555 -16.86 -4.40 16.80
C GLY A 555 -15.86 -4.64 15.67
N SER A 556 -15.84 -3.73 14.70
CA SER A 556 -15.11 -3.85 13.43
C SER A 556 -14.13 -2.66 13.27
N PRO A 557 -12.90 -2.74 13.83
CA PRO A 557 -11.99 -1.61 13.89
C PRO A 557 -11.27 -1.30 12.56
N ASN A 558 -10.74 -0.07 12.48
CA ASN A 558 -9.78 0.36 11.46
C ASN A 558 -10.30 0.24 10.02
N ASN A 559 -11.58 0.51 9.79
CA ASN A 559 -12.15 0.55 8.44
C ASN A 559 -12.09 1.96 7.87
N THR A 560 -11.91 2.08 6.55
CA THR A 560 -11.88 3.36 5.84
C THR A 560 -13.10 3.51 4.96
N ILE A 561 -13.83 4.60 5.15
CA ILE A 561 -15.00 4.98 4.38
C ILE A 561 -14.62 6.24 3.60
N GLY A 562 -14.38 6.07 2.30
CA GLY A 562 -13.99 7.09 1.34
C GLY A 562 -12.48 7.18 1.13
N GLY A 563 -12.01 8.33 0.66
CA GLY A 563 -10.59 8.57 0.38
C GLY A 563 -10.32 9.99 -0.09
N ALA A 564 -9.04 10.37 -0.13
CA ALA A 564 -8.62 11.75 -0.42
C ALA A 564 -8.79 12.18 -1.90
N THR A 565 -9.07 11.26 -2.81
CA THR A 565 -9.28 11.58 -4.23
C THR A 565 -10.77 11.73 -4.55
N PRO A 566 -11.17 12.59 -5.51
CA PRO A 566 -12.57 12.68 -5.93
C PRO A 566 -13.16 11.35 -6.41
N GLY A 567 -12.35 10.44 -6.95
CA GLY A 567 -12.78 9.11 -7.37
C GLY A 567 -13.10 8.18 -6.19
N ALA A 568 -12.39 8.31 -5.06
CA ALA A 568 -12.61 7.50 -3.85
C ALA A 568 -13.81 7.97 -3.02
N ARG A 569 -14.39 9.13 -3.32
CA ARG A 569 -15.55 9.69 -2.62
C ARG A 569 -16.76 8.80 -2.72
N ASN A 570 -17.32 8.38 -1.58
CA ASN A 570 -18.67 7.84 -1.58
C ASN A 570 -19.69 8.98 -1.57
N LEU A 571 -20.83 8.74 -2.22
CA LEU A 571 -22.07 9.49 -2.04
C LEU A 571 -22.99 8.66 -1.14
N ILE A 572 -23.14 9.05 0.12
CA ILE A 572 -23.90 8.32 1.14
C ILE A 572 -25.08 9.19 1.57
N SER A 573 -26.21 9.05 0.87
CA SER A 573 -27.30 10.02 0.92
C SER A 573 -28.65 9.34 0.70
N GLY A 574 -29.73 9.93 1.22
CA GLY A 574 -31.07 9.35 1.08
C GLY A 574 -31.35 8.14 1.97
N ASN A 575 -30.51 7.82 2.95
CA ASN A 575 -30.76 6.74 3.91
C ASN A 575 -31.71 7.24 5.01
N THR A 576 -32.71 6.46 5.42
CA THR A 576 -33.74 6.98 6.34
C THR A 576 -33.28 7.14 7.79
N THR A 577 -32.10 6.61 8.13
CA THR A 577 -31.44 6.83 9.42
C THR A 577 -30.08 7.51 9.21
N THR A 578 -28.98 6.90 9.61
CA THR A 578 -27.65 7.48 9.56
C THR A 578 -26.98 7.24 8.21
N GLY A 579 -26.23 8.20 7.69
CA GLY A 579 -25.38 7.96 6.52
C GLY A 579 -24.29 6.94 6.84
N VAL A 580 -23.45 7.27 7.82
CA VAL A 580 -22.40 6.39 8.35
C VAL A 580 -22.60 6.16 9.84
N ASP A 581 -22.84 4.92 10.25
CA ASP A 581 -23.15 4.53 11.62
C ASP A 581 -22.00 3.73 12.25
N ILE A 582 -21.14 4.41 13.02
CA ILE A 582 -19.99 3.81 13.69
C ILE A 582 -20.40 3.48 15.11
N VAL A 583 -20.75 2.21 15.34
CA VAL A 583 -21.32 1.75 16.61
C VAL A 583 -20.47 0.70 17.28
N TYR A 584 -20.70 0.57 18.59
CA TYR A 584 -20.03 -0.30 19.55
C TYR A 584 -18.57 0.10 19.83
N SER A 585 -18.21 0.04 21.11
CA SER A 585 -16.89 0.43 21.60
C SER A 585 -15.72 -0.39 21.03
N GLY A 586 -15.97 -1.55 20.43
CA GLY A 586 -14.93 -2.35 19.75
C GLY A 586 -14.76 -2.06 18.27
N SER A 587 -15.31 -0.96 17.75
CA SER A 587 -15.06 -0.48 16.37
C SER A 587 -14.11 0.74 16.30
N PRO A 588 -12.99 0.81 17.05
CA PRO A 588 -12.15 2.00 17.03
C PRO A 588 -11.46 2.25 15.70
N GLY A 589 -11.01 3.49 15.50
CA GLY A 589 -10.10 3.80 14.39
C GLY A 589 -10.77 3.88 13.02
N THR A 590 -12.10 3.99 12.95
CA THR A 590 -12.79 4.16 11.68
C THR A 590 -12.48 5.54 11.08
N LEU A 591 -12.03 5.55 9.83
CA LEU A 591 -11.68 6.77 9.10
C LEU A 591 -12.75 7.09 8.06
N VAL A 592 -13.54 8.13 8.30
CA VAL A 592 -14.52 8.66 7.35
C VAL A 592 -13.91 9.88 6.67
N GLN A 593 -13.56 9.79 5.39
CA GLN A 593 -12.88 10.89 4.68
C GLN A 593 -13.32 11.06 3.22
N GLY A 594 -13.34 12.30 2.75
CA GLY A 594 -13.58 12.64 1.35
C GLY A 594 -14.99 12.38 0.83
N ASN A 595 -15.97 12.07 1.70
CA ASN A 595 -17.32 11.66 1.32
C ASN A 595 -18.29 12.83 1.15
N PHE A 596 -19.36 12.62 0.36
CA PHE A 596 -20.56 13.46 0.35
C PHE A 596 -21.69 12.74 1.08
N ILE A 597 -22.21 13.38 2.14
CA ILE A 597 -23.16 12.76 3.07
C ILE A 597 -24.37 13.69 3.29
N GLY A 598 -25.54 13.24 2.82
CA GLY A 598 -26.81 13.98 2.89
C GLY A 598 -27.08 14.94 1.72
N THR A 599 -26.22 14.91 0.69
CA THR A 599 -26.30 15.80 -0.49
C THR A 599 -26.48 15.02 -1.78
N ASP A 600 -26.79 15.68 -2.88
CA ASP A 600 -26.64 15.09 -4.21
C ASP A 600 -25.16 14.96 -4.62
N ILE A 601 -24.90 14.34 -5.78
CA ILE A 601 -23.55 14.15 -6.33
C ILE A 601 -22.78 15.46 -6.55
N THR A 602 -23.47 16.60 -6.64
CA THR A 602 -22.83 17.92 -6.79
C THR A 602 -22.40 18.52 -5.46
N GLY A 603 -22.95 18.02 -4.35
CA GLY A 603 -22.76 18.59 -3.02
C GLY A 603 -23.62 19.84 -2.74
N THR A 604 -24.56 20.19 -3.63
CA THR A 604 -25.30 21.46 -3.54
C THR A 604 -26.77 21.32 -3.22
N LYS A 605 -27.38 20.16 -3.51
CA LYS A 605 -28.78 19.89 -3.17
C LYS A 605 -28.87 18.90 -2.03
N SER A 606 -29.89 19.05 -1.18
CA SER A 606 -30.18 18.05 -0.15
C SER A 606 -30.66 16.75 -0.80
N LEU A 607 -30.10 15.65 -0.33
CA LEU A 607 -30.59 14.30 -0.52
C LEU A 607 -30.46 13.60 0.84
N ALA A 608 -31.32 14.01 1.76
CA ALA A 608 -31.08 13.88 3.20
C ALA A 608 -30.92 12.43 3.68
N ASN A 609 -29.94 12.21 4.57
CA ASN A 609 -30.08 11.20 5.60
C ASN A 609 -30.80 11.81 6.82
N SER A 610 -31.16 11.00 7.83
CA SER A 610 -31.51 11.53 9.16
C SER A 610 -30.28 12.17 9.79
N ASP A 611 -29.30 11.34 10.11
CA ASP A 611 -28.01 11.76 10.65
C ASP A 611 -26.93 11.58 9.60
N GLY A 612 -25.95 12.47 9.54
CA GLY A 612 -24.85 12.35 8.60
C GLY A 612 -23.91 11.22 9.02
N VAL A 613 -23.20 11.44 10.12
CA VAL A 613 -22.29 10.47 10.73
C VAL A 613 -22.60 10.32 12.21
N GLU A 614 -22.78 9.10 12.66
CA GLU A 614 -22.91 8.74 14.06
C GLU A 614 -21.64 8.03 14.55
N VAL A 615 -21.17 8.40 15.74
CA VAL A 615 -19.96 7.89 16.38
C VAL A 615 -20.25 7.48 17.82
N ASP A 616 -20.38 6.17 18.01
CA ASP A 616 -20.42 5.43 19.27
C ASP A 616 -19.24 4.43 19.34
N ALA A 617 -18.03 4.94 19.09
CA ALA A 617 -16.77 4.19 19.15
C ALA A 617 -15.58 5.14 19.43
N PRO A 618 -14.46 4.66 20.01
CA PRO A 618 -13.29 5.49 20.26
C PRO A 618 -12.41 5.70 19.01
N ASN A 619 -11.60 6.75 19.01
CA ASN A 619 -10.51 7.00 18.05
C ASN A 619 -10.91 7.02 16.56
N SER A 620 -12.16 7.29 16.22
CA SER A 620 -12.60 7.53 14.83
C SER A 620 -12.18 8.92 14.36
N THR A 621 -12.05 9.08 13.04
CA THR A 621 -11.73 10.38 12.43
C THR A 621 -12.76 10.71 11.36
N VAL A 622 -13.37 11.89 11.43
CA VAL A 622 -14.36 12.36 10.45
C VAL A 622 -13.84 13.61 9.72
N GLY A 623 -13.29 13.42 8.53
CA GLY A 623 -12.89 14.49 7.61
C GLY A 623 -11.37 14.70 7.48
N GLY A 624 -10.57 13.94 8.24
CA GLY A 624 -9.10 13.95 8.18
C GLY A 624 -8.46 15.33 8.42
N THR A 625 -7.12 15.39 8.29
CA THR A 625 -6.36 16.64 8.57
C THR A 625 -5.98 17.43 7.31
N SER A 626 -6.13 16.84 6.11
CA SER A 626 -5.84 17.50 4.84
C SER A 626 -7.11 18.04 4.18
N THR A 627 -6.98 19.03 3.30
CA THR A 627 -8.11 19.54 2.49
C THR A 627 -8.77 18.46 1.65
N ALA A 628 -7.97 17.48 1.20
CA ALA A 628 -8.42 16.39 0.34
C ALA A 628 -9.23 15.33 1.11
N ALA A 629 -9.01 15.20 2.41
CA ALA A 629 -9.73 14.24 3.27
C ALA A 629 -11.09 14.76 3.78
N ARG A 630 -11.46 16.01 3.51
CA ARG A 630 -12.68 16.63 4.04
C ARG A 630 -13.94 15.92 3.54
N ASN A 631 -14.84 15.59 4.46
CA ASN A 631 -16.20 15.23 4.09
C ASN A 631 -17.07 16.48 3.90
N LEU A 632 -18.09 16.37 3.05
CA LEU A 632 -19.19 17.32 2.94
C LEU A 632 -20.44 16.70 3.58
N LEU A 633 -20.78 17.16 4.79
CA LEU A 633 -21.98 16.74 5.53
C LEU A 633 -22.97 17.91 5.48
N SER A 634 -24.00 17.79 4.67
CA SER A 634 -25.02 18.84 4.51
C SER A 634 -26.35 18.21 4.11
N GLY A 635 -27.45 18.90 4.35
CA GLY A 635 -28.77 18.43 3.95
C GLY A 635 -29.35 17.26 4.76
N ASN A 636 -28.66 16.75 5.80
CA ASN A 636 -29.22 15.78 6.76
C ASN A 636 -30.34 16.43 7.60
N THR A 637 -31.36 15.67 8.01
CA THR A 637 -32.56 16.23 8.68
C THR A 637 -32.43 16.38 10.19
N PHE A 638 -31.43 15.76 10.83
CA PHE A 638 -31.23 15.81 12.28
C PHE A 638 -29.81 16.28 12.67
N GLN A 639 -28.85 15.39 12.91
CA GLN A 639 -27.45 15.77 13.15
C GLN A 639 -26.58 15.68 11.89
N GLY A 640 -25.62 16.61 11.75
CA GLY A 640 -24.50 16.43 10.83
C GLY A 640 -23.58 15.32 11.34
N ILE A 641 -23.06 15.52 12.55
CA ILE A 641 -22.26 14.52 13.30
C ILE A 641 -22.89 14.37 14.68
N LEU A 642 -23.21 13.12 15.07
CA LEU A 642 -23.63 12.75 16.40
C LEU A 642 -22.51 11.93 17.06
N ILE A 643 -22.01 12.39 18.22
CA ILE A 643 -21.08 11.61 19.05
C ILE A 643 -21.81 11.32 20.36
N ARG A 644 -21.95 10.04 20.73
CA ARG A 644 -22.65 9.65 21.95
C ARG A 644 -21.91 8.57 22.73
N ASP A 645 -22.36 8.38 23.97
CA ASP A 645 -21.83 7.42 24.95
C ASP A 645 -20.42 7.71 25.48
N THR A 646 -20.13 7.21 26.68
CA THR A 646 -18.90 7.55 27.42
C THR A 646 -17.64 6.90 26.85
N LEU A 647 -17.79 5.91 25.96
CA LEU A 647 -16.68 5.17 25.35
C LEU A 647 -16.16 5.82 24.05
N SER A 648 -16.87 6.82 23.51
CA SER A 648 -16.53 7.58 22.30
C SER A 648 -15.43 8.61 22.54
N THR A 649 -14.27 8.14 23.03
CA THR A 649 -13.11 8.95 23.39
C THR A 649 -12.09 9.04 22.26
N GLY A 650 -11.32 10.13 22.18
CA GLY A 650 -10.22 10.26 21.21
C GLY A 650 -10.65 10.47 19.75
N ASN A 651 -11.93 10.77 19.49
CA ASN A 651 -12.44 11.05 18.15
C ASN A 651 -11.95 12.43 17.63
N LEU A 652 -11.61 12.49 16.33
CA LEU A 652 -11.11 13.69 15.63
C LEU A 652 -12.11 14.24 14.61
#